data_AF-A0A848MIH6-F1
#
_entry.id   AF-A0A848MIH6-F1
#
_cell.length_a   1.000
_cell.length_b   1.000
_cell.length_c   1.000
_cell.angle_alpha   90.00
_cell.angle_beta   90.00
_cell.angle_gamma   90.00
#
_symmetry.space_group_name_H-M   'P 1'
#
loop_
_entity.id
_entity.type
_entity.pdbx_description
1 polymer ?
#
loop_
_entity_poly.entity_id
_entity_poly.type
_entity_poly.pdbx_seq_one_letter_code
_entity_poly.pdbx_strand_id
1 'polypeptide(L)'
;MNINAALQPLTLGNSTAIDGGDSFIAPQKTDNISAKNHAPPSESLISGDKEQLLTDRKIYMQHVEKLKKNYPHIIETASKYLRDTIKEKYGLDVNPDHTYFNRFDHAESSSQTFTGWAHSGGATESQTLTERLLSNFGAEDRLNADTLSVNSGIYTQGYASRGFDTRNEVKLLPRSFMDIVVNSNFSAKYLAKLKQFWNKSPESFRTVNKGLFIAMAKHEHNSGTLSAQGLKLLLDAIGGTTLNADKISLTDLKNEFSQRTNTSITTFDIYGYIASDMFLVHGNDGKVVLYKPDCDQSFFEFDTMRQLKNWVKEQAKNERKRQQLANHFSFYQRQDGMSYTGVDKALLALGQGKWGSKYINYEPQPIKDDVFSWLTRQVKARTLSDANTLTTTNGEVFKQQLLMNLRPAADLAGLSTLIFPGPGSMALLGIGITQIGLGSDQAINDDSPSQRSNGLDEIVNGGVNTLFGAIGVKANLAGGKSKPSGVQDANEPQPGPSNGRPAAKVSNKTWIHRLLDNTVVHERGLAAIKANNPGNGAAIEQAMLQMKEALIKASEALDTLKGRKIAAAYLGYDDASQLTETDIANIRKNITAMQETTEWLIKTDMSVKTVSIYDKKRSNVGAYYNPQKNIIAFPDLFFTKDAESQLHTLLHETVHASLKVNGEVVPDYYYLRSSPIPAPEGVYQHPILDKRNEQLRISHGNTSLFYFIGQDGHMLENNFVKGMQADTLVHAGIKFIENAEARRALLMRNPDTQALLIMDLAGKITGTTRNNGTMIGIDPEPAKT
;
A
#
# COMPACT_ATOMS: atom_id res chain seq x y z
N MET A 1 50.34 9.15 13.65
CA MET A 1 51.54 8.57 12.99
C MET A 1 51.08 8.00 11.65
N ASN A 2 51.79 8.38 10.58
CA ASN A 2 51.51 8.16 9.16
C ASN A 2 51.14 6.74 8.73
N ILE A 3 50.42 6.62 7.61
CA ILE A 3 50.87 5.94 6.37
C ILE A 3 50.03 6.46 5.16
N ASN A 4 50.71 7.16 4.23
CA ASN A 4 50.37 7.40 2.81
C ASN A 4 50.60 6.08 2.02
N ALA A 5 50.14 5.78 0.81
CA ALA A 5 50.09 6.52 -0.47
C ALA A 5 49.36 5.56 -1.48
N ALA A 6 48.46 6.00 -2.36
CA ALA A 6 48.63 6.65 -3.67
C ALA A 6 48.24 5.73 -4.86
N LEU A 7 47.34 6.27 -5.67
CA LEU A 7 46.80 5.79 -6.96
C LEU A 7 47.80 5.94 -8.11
N GLN A 8 47.64 5.15 -9.19
CA GLN A 8 47.61 5.65 -10.58
C GLN A 8 46.97 4.62 -11.57
N PRO A 9 46.38 5.07 -12.71
CA PRO A 9 45.52 4.27 -13.61
C PRO A 9 46.17 3.92 -14.96
N LEU A 10 45.58 2.97 -15.72
CA LEU A 10 45.99 2.62 -17.10
C LEU A 10 44.85 2.85 -18.11
N THR A 11 45.21 3.56 -19.17
CA THR A 11 44.40 3.97 -20.34
C THR A 11 44.60 3.06 -21.56
N LEU A 12 43.58 3.06 -22.43
CA LEU A 12 43.44 2.39 -23.73
C LEU A 12 44.49 2.76 -24.80
N GLY A 13 44.73 1.84 -25.74
CA GLY A 13 45.42 2.08 -27.01
C GLY A 13 45.11 1.00 -28.08
N ASN A 14 44.79 1.44 -29.30
CA ASN A 14 44.23 0.72 -30.44
C ASN A 14 45.27 0.17 -31.45
N SER A 15 44.85 -0.87 -32.22
CA SER A 15 45.04 -1.13 -33.67
C SER A 15 46.44 -1.24 -34.32
N THR A 16 46.68 -2.32 -35.11
CA THR A 16 47.02 -2.29 -36.56
C THR A 16 47.11 -3.68 -37.21
N ALA A 17 46.65 -3.79 -38.46
CA ALA A 17 46.87 -4.87 -39.45
C ALA A 17 48.30 -4.80 -40.07
N ILE A 18 48.84 -5.79 -40.81
CA ILE A 18 48.70 -6.02 -42.28
C ILE A 18 49.42 -7.34 -42.70
N ASP A 19 48.67 -8.21 -43.41
CA ASP A 19 48.84 -8.92 -44.71
C ASP A 19 50.12 -9.65 -45.26
N GLY A 20 49.83 -10.68 -46.07
CA GLY A 20 50.63 -11.36 -47.13
C GLY A 20 50.71 -12.90 -46.98
N GLY A 21 50.35 -13.81 -47.91
CA GLY A 21 49.82 -13.81 -49.28
C GLY A 21 50.02 -15.22 -49.92
N ASP A 22 49.18 -15.54 -50.92
CA ASP A 22 49.32 -16.52 -52.04
C ASP A 22 48.71 -17.96 -52.06
N SER A 23 47.71 -18.06 -52.95
CA SER A 23 47.59 -18.99 -54.12
C SER A 23 46.58 -20.17 -54.13
N PHE A 24 45.91 -20.25 -55.29
CA PHE A 24 44.72 -21.00 -55.73
C PHE A 24 44.88 -22.53 -55.92
N ILE A 25 43.76 -23.29 -55.89
CA ILE A 25 43.28 -24.25 -56.93
C ILE A 25 41.86 -24.80 -56.56
N ALA A 26 40.99 -24.94 -57.57
CA ALA A 26 39.58 -25.38 -57.50
C ALA A 26 39.37 -26.91 -57.45
N PRO A 27 38.17 -27.43 -57.08
CA PRO A 27 37.84 -28.84 -57.26
C PRO A 27 36.80 -29.11 -58.37
N GLN A 28 37.01 -30.23 -59.09
CA GLN A 28 36.06 -30.85 -60.03
C GLN A 28 35.17 -31.92 -59.36
N LYS A 29 33.99 -32.11 -59.97
CA LYS A 29 32.94 -33.11 -59.69
C LYS A 29 33.35 -34.54 -60.04
N THR A 30 32.77 -35.52 -59.32
CA THR A 30 32.30 -36.81 -59.86
C THR A 30 31.07 -37.35 -59.10
N ASP A 31 29.94 -37.39 -59.81
CA ASP A 31 29.02 -38.53 -60.06
C ASP A 31 28.36 -39.39 -58.94
N ASN A 32 27.03 -39.18 -58.80
CA ASN A 32 25.94 -40.06 -59.28
C ASN A 32 25.23 -41.06 -58.31
N ILE A 33 23.88 -41.04 -58.35
CA ILE A 33 22.92 -42.17 -58.47
C ILE A 33 21.65 -42.09 -57.57
N SER A 34 20.51 -41.96 -58.27
CA SER A 34 19.16 -42.54 -58.08
C SER A 34 18.22 -42.05 -56.96
N ALA A 35 17.21 -41.31 -57.42
CA ALA A 35 15.94 -41.06 -56.76
C ALA A 35 15.01 -42.29 -56.81
N LYS A 36 14.40 -42.62 -55.66
CA LYS A 36 13.10 -43.31 -55.59
C LYS A 36 12.06 -42.33 -55.08
N ASN A 37 11.04 -42.11 -55.90
CA ASN A 37 9.87 -41.28 -55.64
C ASN A 37 9.17 -41.65 -54.31
N HIS A 38 9.08 -40.68 -53.40
CA HIS A 38 7.89 -40.50 -52.57
C HIS A 38 7.25 -39.21 -53.07
N ALA A 39 5.99 -39.30 -53.50
CA ALA A 39 5.24 -38.11 -53.91
C ALA A 39 5.21 -37.11 -52.74
N PRO A 40 5.47 -35.81 -52.96
CA PRO A 40 5.23 -34.80 -51.93
C PRO A 40 3.72 -34.76 -51.62
N PRO A 41 3.31 -34.46 -50.37
CA PRO A 41 1.90 -34.29 -50.05
C PRO A 41 1.29 -33.24 -50.99
N SER A 42 0.14 -33.54 -51.59
CA SER A 42 -0.54 -32.66 -52.53
C SER A 42 -0.80 -31.27 -51.93
N GLU A 43 -0.42 -30.21 -52.64
CA GLU A 43 -0.60 -28.80 -52.23
C GLU A 43 -2.03 -28.43 -51.81
N SER A 44 -3.05 -29.18 -52.25
CA SER A 44 -4.46 -29.00 -51.85
C SER A 44 -4.80 -29.41 -50.41
N LEU A 45 -4.05 -30.37 -49.82
CA LEU A 45 -4.25 -30.79 -48.42
C LEU A 45 -3.61 -29.78 -47.45
N ILE A 46 -2.49 -29.19 -47.85
CA ILE A 46 -1.76 -28.17 -47.09
C ILE A 46 -2.54 -26.84 -47.08
N SER A 47 -3.26 -26.51 -48.16
CA SER A 47 -4.12 -25.31 -48.20
C SER A 47 -5.37 -25.47 -47.33
N GLY A 48 -6.03 -26.63 -47.34
CA GLY A 48 -7.23 -26.90 -46.54
C GLY A 48 -6.97 -26.91 -45.03
N ASP A 49 -5.86 -27.50 -44.58
CA ASP A 49 -5.46 -27.50 -43.17
C ASP A 49 -5.16 -26.09 -42.65
N LYS A 50 -4.55 -25.25 -43.48
CA LYS A 50 -4.26 -23.85 -43.15
C LYS A 50 -5.54 -23.00 -43.09
N GLU A 51 -6.50 -23.25 -43.97
CA GLU A 51 -7.79 -22.56 -43.99
C GLU A 51 -8.67 -22.91 -42.78
N GLN A 52 -8.70 -24.20 -42.38
CA GLN A 52 -9.39 -24.63 -41.19
C GLN A 52 -8.80 -23.99 -39.92
N LEU A 53 -7.48 -23.92 -39.83
CA LEU A 53 -6.78 -23.35 -38.68
C LEU A 53 -6.97 -21.81 -38.58
N LEU A 54 -7.06 -21.10 -39.71
CA LEU A 54 -7.47 -19.69 -39.74
C LEU A 54 -8.92 -19.50 -39.27
N THR A 55 -9.80 -20.43 -39.64
CA THR A 55 -11.21 -20.43 -39.22
C THR A 55 -11.33 -20.66 -37.71
N ASP A 56 -10.62 -21.66 -37.17
CA ASP A 56 -10.57 -21.97 -35.75
C ASP A 56 -10.05 -20.78 -34.94
N ARG A 57 -8.95 -20.16 -35.40
CA ARG A 57 -8.40 -18.93 -34.81
C ARG A 57 -9.43 -17.80 -34.77
N LYS A 58 -10.15 -17.57 -35.87
CA LYS A 58 -11.17 -16.51 -35.96
C LYS A 58 -12.31 -16.76 -34.97
N ILE A 59 -12.81 -17.98 -34.88
CA ILE A 59 -13.92 -18.33 -33.96
C ILE A 59 -13.46 -18.25 -32.50
N TYR A 60 -12.23 -18.70 -32.19
CA TYR A 60 -11.66 -18.54 -30.86
C TYR A 60 -11.61 -17.07 -30.44
N MET A 61 -11.14 -16.18 -31.33
CA MET A 61 -11.13 -14.73 -31.08
C MET A 61 -12.54 -14.16 -30.92
N GLN A 62 -13.54 -14.67 -31.64
CA GLN A 62 -14.94 -14.26 -31.40
C GLN A 62 -15.42 -14.62 -30.00
N HIS A 63 -15.00 -15.76 -29.43
CA HIS A 63 -15.29 -16.10 -28.03
C HIS A 63 -14.60 -15.13 -27.07
N VAL A 64 -13.33 -14.77 -27.30
CA VAL A 64 -12.60 -13.77 -26.50
C VAL A 64 -13.30 -12.41 -26.52
N GLU A 65 -13.59 -11.89 -27.72
CA GLU A 65 -14.25 -10.59 -27.88
C GLU A 65 -15.67 -10.57 -27.30
N LYS A 66 -16.40 -11.69 -27.42
CA LYS A 66 -17.72 -11.84 -26.78
C LYS A 66 -17.61 -11.74 -25.26
N LEU A 67 -16.56 -12.28 -24.64
CA LEU A 67 -16.34 -12.17 -23.20
C LEU A 67 -15.97 -10.73 -22.81
N LYS A 68 -14.98 -10.13 -23.49
CA LYS A 68 -14.55 -8.74 -23.30
C LYS A 68 -15.71 -7.76 -23.37
N LYS A 69 -16.48 -7.81 -24.46
CA LYS A 69 -17.56 -6.85 -24.72
C LYS A 69 -18.74 -6.94 -23.75
N ASN A 70 -19.06 -8.14 -23.26
CA ASN A 70 -20.30 -8.38 -22.52
C ASN A 70 -20.09 -8.44 -21.00
N TYR A 71 -18.86 -8.42 -20.51
CA TYR A 71 -18.61 -8.42 -19.08
C TYR A 71 -19.05 -7.09 -18.46
N PRO A 72 -19.80 -7.11 -17.34
CA PRO A 72 -20.25 -5.88 -16.71
C PRO A 72 -19.14 -5.26 -15.86
N HIS A 73 -18.50 -4.21 -16.37
CA HIS A 73 -17.59 -3.35 -15.63
C HIS A 73 -18.38 -2.46 -14.65
N ILE A 74 -18.00 -2.44 -13.36
CA ILE A 74 -18.84 -1.78 -12.37
C ILE A 74 -18.85 -0.26 -12.47
N ILE A 75 -17.71 0.40 -12.72
CA ILE A 75 -17.63 1.87 -12.77
C ILE A 75 -18.39 2.37 -14.00
N GLU A 76 -18.16 1.76 -15.17
CA GLU A 76 -18.94 2.00 -16.39
C GLU A 76 -20.44 1.77 -16.16
N THR A 77 -20.80 0.69 -15.46
CA THR A 77 -22.20 0.40 -15.15
C THR A 77 -22.82 1.45 -14.22
N ALA A 78 -22.06 1.95 -13.24
CA ALA A 78 -22.45 2.99 -12.29
C ALA A 78 -22.58 4.35 -12.98
N SER A 79 -21.57 4.75 -13.76
CA SER A 79 -21.56 5.97 -14.57
C SER A 79 -22.72 5.99 -15.55
N LYS A 80 -22.94 4.90 -16.31
CA LYS A 80 -24.08 4.79 -17.21
C LYS A 80 -25.41 4.87 -16.46
N TYR A 81 -25.55 4.17 -15.34
CA TYR A 81 -26.75 4.22 -14.51
C TYR A 81 -27.06 5.65 -14.06
N LEU A 82 -26.07 6.39 -13.55
CA LEU A 82 -26.25 7.77 -13.12
C LEU A 82 -26.58 8.70 -14.27
N ARG A 83 -25.87 8.60 -15.40
CA ARG A 83 -26.13 9.41 -16.60
C ARG A 83 -27.57 9.24 -17.07
N ASP A 84 -28.00 8.00 -17.23
CA ASP A 84 -29.35 7.67 -17.70
C ASP A 84 -30.40 8.17 -16.68
N THR A 85 -30.18 7.93 -15.38
CA THR A 85 -31.12 8.33 -14.31
C THR A 85 -31.22 9.85 -14.15
N ILE A 86 -30.11 10.57 -14.24
CA ILE A 86 -30.08 12.04 -14.10
C ILE A 86 -30.73 12.69 -15.33
N LYS A 87 -30.47 12.16 -16.54
CA LYS A 87 -31.11 12.62 -17.77
C LYS A 87 -32.62 12.40 -17.76
N GLU A 88 -33.07 11.22 -17.32
CA GLU A 88 -34.49 10.88 -17.23
C GLU A 88 -35.23 11.74 -16.19
N LYS A 89 -34.67 11.91 -14.98
CA LYS A 89 -35.35 12.61 -13.88
C LYS A 89 -35.26 14.13 -13.97
N TYR A 90 -34.16 14.67 -14.48
CA TYR A 90 -33.86 16.10 -14.41
C TYR A 90 -33.58 16.75 -15.77
N GLY A 91 -33.57 15.98 -16.87
CA GLY A 91 -33.29 16.51 -18.21
C GLY A 91 -31.84 16.96 -18.41
N LEU A 92 -30.92 16.58 -17.52
CA LEU A 92 -29.52 17.01 -17.56
C LEU A 92 -28.63 15.96 -18.23
N ASP A 93 -27.87 16.36 -19.23
CA ASP A 93 -26.84 15.51 -19.85
C ASP A 93 -25.49 15.73 -19.15
N VAL A 94 -25.28 15.00 -18.06
CA VAL A 94 -24.05 15.10 -17.25
C VAL A 94 -23.09 13.96 -17.57
N ASN A 95 -21.79 14.20 -17.41
CA ASN A 95 -20.80 13.13 -17.36
C ASN A 95 -20.47 12.80 -15.89
N PRO A 96 -20.99 11.69 -15.32
CA PRO A 96 -20.83 11.40 -13.89
C PRO A 96 -19.39 11.20 -13.43
N ASP A 97 -18.49 10.87 -14.35
CA ASP A 97 -17.05 10.67 -14.08
C ASP A 97 -16.25 11.99 -14.11
N HIS A 98 -16.85 13.08 -14.59
CA HIS A 98 -16.25 14.42 -14.65
C HIS A 98 -17.17 15.48 -14.03
N THR A 99 -18.11 15.04 -13.20
CA THR A 99 -18.99 15.88 -12.40
C THR A 99 -18.80 15.49 -10.95
N TYR A 100 -18.67 16.47 -10.08
CA TYR A 100 -18.18 16.28 -8.73
C TYR A 100 -19.23 16.67 -7.70
N PHE A 101 -19.41 15.81 -6.71
CA PHE A 101 -20.05 16.14 -5.45
C PHE A 101 -18.97 16.71 -4.52
N ASN A 102 -19.05 18.00 -4.23
CA ASN A 102 -18.09 18.70 -3.37
C ASN A 102 -18.74 19.09 -2.04
N ARG A 103 -17.98 18.99 -0.94
CA ARG A 103 -18.34 19.51 0.39
C ARG A 103 -17.42 20.65 0.81
N PHE A 104 -17.95 21.52 1.67
CA PHE A 104 -17.29 22.72 2.13
C PHE A 104 -17.52 22.95 3.61
N ASP A 105 -16.58 23.62 4.27
CA ASP A 105 -16.73 24.07 5.67
C ASP A 105 -17.49 25.41 5.76
N HIS A 106 -17.58 26.16 4.66
CA HIS A 106 -18.14 27.51 4.60
C HIS A 106 -19.02 27.66 3.36
N ALA A 107 -20.07 28.47 3.48
CA ALA A 107 -21.02 28.77 2.41
C ALA A 107 -21.38 30.25 2.43
N GLU A 108 -21.49 30.85 1.25
CA GLU A 108 -21.88 32.24 1.04
C GLU A 108 -23.24 32.27 0.33
N SER A 109 -24.22 32.97 0.88
CA SER A 109 -25.55 33.08 0.25
C SER A 109 -25.43 33.75 -1.12
N SER A 110 -26.00 33.13 -2.15
CA SER A 110 -26.02 33.67 -3.51
C SER A 110 -27.35 33.38 -4.19
N SER A 111 -28.09 34.43 -4.54
CA SER A 111 -29.34 34.32 -5.27
C SER A 111 -29.17 33.92 -6.75
N GLN A 112 -27.93 33.87 -7.25
CA GLN A 112 -27.63 33.54 -8.64
C GLN A 112 -27.33 32.05 -8.85
N THR A 113 -26.87 31.35 -7.81
CA THR A 113 -26.54 29.91 -7.85
C THR A 113 -27.77 29.04 -7.66
N PHE A 114 -27.74 27.84 -8.25
CA PHE A 114 -28.85 26.89 -8.23
C PHE A 114 -29.18 26.35 -6.83
N THR A 115 -28.17 26.19 -5.97
CA THR A 115 -28.35 25.76 -4.56
C THR A 115 -28.75 26.91 -3.64
N GLY A 116 -28.59 28.16 -4.08
CA GLY A 116 -28.66 29.35 -3.23
C GLY A 116 -27.35 29.67 -2.49
N TRP A 117 -26.28 28.90 -2.73
CA TRP A 117 -24.98 29.03 -2.06
C TRP A 117 -23.82 28.98 -3.05
N ALA A 118 -22.85 29.87 -2.84
CA ALA A 118 -21.53 29.82 -3.45
C ALA A 118 -20.48 29.41 -2.40
N HIS A 119 -19.37 28.84 -2.85
CA HIS A 119 -18.28 28.43 -1.97
C HIS A 119 -16.95 28.96 -2.45
N SER A 120 -16.25 29.65 -1.56
CA SER A 120 -14.89 30.14 -1.75
C SER A 120 -13.88 29.20 -1.07
N GLY A 121 -12.72 28.99 -1.70
CA GLY A 121 -11.71 28.05 -1.22
C GLY A 121 -11.83 26.63 -1.82
N GLY A 122 -11.02 25.72 -1.30
CA GLY A 122 -11.00 24.33 -1.77
C GLY A 122 -12.08 23.49 -1.10
N ALA A 123 -12.62 22.50 -1.81
CA ALA A 123 -13.54 21.54 -1.23
C ALA A 123 -12.85 20.70 -0.13
N THR A 124 -13.54 20.47 0.98
CA THR A 124 -13.07 19.59 2.08
C THR A 124 -13.18 18.12 1.71
N GLU A 125 -14.11 17.81 0.81
CA GLU A 125 -14.29 16.53 0.18
C GLU A 125 -14.71 16.75 -1.27
N SER A 126 -14.11 16.01 -2.20
CA SER A 126 -14.45 16.06 -3.63
C SER A 126 -14.44 14.64 -4.17
N GLN A 127 -15.56 14.20 -4.73
CA GLN A 127 -15.70 12.90 -5.39
C GLN A 127 -16.49 13.05 -6.67
N THR A 128 -16.20 12.25 -7.70
CA THR A 128 -17.07 12.18 -8.87
C THR A 128 -18.45 11.62 -8.46
N LEU A 129 -19.49 11.89 -9.25
CA LEU A 129 -20.82 11.33 -8.97
C LEU A 129 -20.79 9.79 -8.98
N THR A 130 -20.01 9.19 -9.88
CA THR A 130 -19.81 7.73 -9.93
C THR A 130 -19.17 7.21 -8.65
N GLU A 131 -18.12 7.87 -8.16
CA GLU A 131 -17.47 7.52 -6.89
C GLU A 131 -18.41 7.67 -5.70
N ARG A 132 -19.25 8.71 -5.69
CA ARG A 132 -20.22 8.94 -4.63
C ARG A 132 -21.29 7.86 -4.60
N LEU A 133 -21.81 7.42 -5.75
CA LEU A 133 -22.73 6.29 -5.82
C LEU A 133 -22.11 5.01 -5.25
N LEU A 134 -20.84 4.74 -5.59
CA LEU A 134 -20.14 3.54 -5.12
C LEU A 134 -19.64 3.64 -3.67
N SER A 135 -19.57 4.83 -3.08
CA SER A 135 -19.20 4.98 -1.66
C SER A 135 -20.42 5.17 -0.75
N ASN A 136 -21.59 5.46 -1.32
CA ASN A 136 -22.83 5.82 -0.64
C ASN A 136 -22.71 7.06 0.26
N PHE A 137 -23.86 7.55 0.71
CA PHE A 137 -23.99 8.56 1.77
C PHE A 137 -24.08 7.89 3.13
N GLY A 138 -23.38 8.48 4.12
CA GLY A 138 -23.38 8.00 5.49
C GLY A 138 -24.71 8.23 6.21
N ALA A 139 -24.90 7.63 7.38
CA ALA A 139 -26.13 7.79 8.17
C ALA A 139 -26.36 9.26 8.59
N GLU A 140 -25.29 9.99 8.92
CA GLU A 140 -25.38 11.40 9.30
C GLU A 140 -25.86 12.29 8.13
N ASP A 141 -25.41 12.02 6.91
CA ASP A 141 -25.85 12.77 5.72
C ASP A 141 -27.35 12.64 5.47
N ARG A 142 -27.90 11.46 5.75
CA ARG A 142 -29.33 11.17 5.59
C ARG A 142 -30.17 11.87 6.64
N LEU A 143 -29.66 11.98 7.87
CA LEU A 143 -30.32 12.65 8.98
C LEU A 143 -30.24 14.18 8.87
N ASN A 144 -29.18 14.70 8.25
CA ASN A 144 -28.86 16.12 8.17
C ASN A 144 -28.97 16.66 6.73
N ALA A 145 -30.00 16.21 5.99
CA ALA A 145 -30.17 16.52 4.56
C ALA A 145 -30.29 18.03 4.25
N ASP A 146 -30.78 18.85 5.19
CA ASP A 146 -30.92 20.29 4.99
C ASP A 146 -29.56 21.00 5.04
N THR A 147 -28.67 20.59 5.96
CA THR A 147 -27.26 21.02 6.01
C THR A 147 -26.44 20.54 4.81
N LEU A 148 -26.83 19.43 4.18
CA LEU A 148 -26.19 18.96 2.96
C LEU A 148 -26.32 20.01 1.84
N SER A 149 -27.51 20.58 1.64
CA SER A 149 -27.73 21.59 0.60
C SER A 149 -26.97 22.91 0.83
N VAL A 150 -26.66 23.23 2.09
CA VAL A 150 -25.92 24.44 2.45
C VAL A 150 -24.41 24.24 2.27
N ASN A 151 -23.87 23.09 2.66
CA ASN A 151 -22.42 22.84 2.73
C ASN A 151 -21.91 21.92 1.62
N SER A 152 -22.69 21.71 0.56
CA SER A 152 -22.29 20.92 -0.59
C SER A 152 -22.93 21.42 -1.87
N GLY A 153 -22.34 21.03 -3.00
CA GLY A 153 -22.87 21.34 -4.32
C GLY A 153 -22.32 20.39 -5.37
N ILE A 154 -22.94 20.41 -6.54
CA ILE A 154 -22.54 19.59 -7.69
C ILE A 154 -21.96 20.49 -8.76
N TYR A 155 -20.73 20.19 -9.18
CA TYR A 155 -19.94 21.07 -10.04
C TYR A 155 -19.19 20.28 -11.11
N THR A 156 -18.79 20.95 -12.19
CA THR A 156 -17.91 20.40 -13.23
C THR A 156 -16.44 20.35 -12.81
N GLN A 157 -16.10 20.94 -11.67
CA GLN A 157 -14.76 20.97 -11.10
C GLN A 157 -14.72 20.31 -9.71
N GLY A 158 -13.58 19.72 -9.37
CA GLY A 158 -13.33 19.07 -8.08
C GLY A 158 -12.31 19.81 -7.21
N TYR A 159 -11.60 19.07 -6.36
CA TYR A 159 -10.68 19.57 -5.31
C TYR A 159 -9.69 20.67 -5.71
N ALA A 160 -9.20 20.65 -6.96
CA ALA A 160 -8.20 21.62 -7.44
C ALA A 160 -8.76 23.05 -7.60
N SER A 161 -10.09 23.20 -7.72
CA SER A 161 -10.71 24.52 -7.86
C SER A 161 -10.76 25.28 -6.53
N ARG A 162 -10.75 26.60 -6.63
CA ARG A 162 -10.77 27.53 -5.49
C ARG A 162 -12.07 28.35 -5.40
N GLY A 163 -13.01 28.11 -6.31
CA GLY A 163 -14.29 28.81 -6.36
C GLY A 163 -15.37 27.95 -7.02
N PHE A 164 -16.53 27.91 -6.37
CA PHE A 164 -17.66 27.07 -6.76
C PHE A 164 -18.93 27.92 -6.77
N ASP A 165 -19.39 28.27 -7.95
CA ASP A 165 -20.49 29.20 -8.20
C ASP A 165 -21.13 28.94 -9.57
N THR A 166 -21.89 29.92 -10.10
CA THR A 166 -22.59 29.83 -11.38
C THR A 166 -21.70 29.48 -12.58
N ARG A 167 -20.38 29.69 -12.48
CA ARG A 167 -19.42 29.40 -13.56
C ARG A 167 -19.17 27.91 -13.75
N ASN A 168 -19.33 27.11 -12.71
CA ASN A 168 -19.05 25.67 -12.74
C ASN A 168 -20.13 24.81 -12.09
N GLU A 169 -21.25 25.39 -11.64
CA GLU A 169 -22.38 24.63 -11.08
C GLU A 169 -23.04 23.73 -12.12
N VAL A 170 -23.49 22.57 -11.64
CA VAL A 170 -24.44 21.71 -12.35
C VAL A 170 -25.79 21.89 -11.67
N LYS A 171 -26.84 22.08 -12.47
CA LYS A 171 -28.21 22.34 -12.00
C LYS A 171 -28.91 21.11 -11.39
N LEU A 172 -28.22 20.42 -10.50
CA LEU A 172 -28.67 19.25 -9.74
C LEU A 172 -28.40 19.50 -8.27
N LEU A 173 -29.44 19.45 -7.43
CA LEU A 173 -29.28 19.68 -6.00
C LEU A 173 -28.57 18.47 -5.34
N PRO A 174 -27.68 18.69 -4.34
CA PRO A 174 -27.06 17.63 -3.57
C PRO A 174 -28.04 16.63 -2.97
N ARG A 175 -29.14 17.12 -2.40
CA ARG A 175 -30.23 16.28 -1.84
C ARG A 175 -30.88 15.41 -2.91
N SER A 176 -31.19 15.98 -4.07
CA SER A 176 -31.75 15.26 -5.22
C SER A 176 -30.82 14.15 -5.73
N PHE A 177 -29.50 14.38 -5.70
CA PHE A 177 -28.52 13.36 -6.03
C PHE A 177 -28.39 12.28 -4.94
N MET A 178 -28.40 12.68 -3.66
CA MET A 178 -28.45 11.73 -2.54
C MET A 178 -29.66 10.80 -2.66
N ASP A 179 -30.83 11.33 -3.02
CA ASP A 179 -32.04 10.53 -3.23
C ASP A 179 -31.87 9.53 -4.39
N ILE A 180 -31.13 9.88 -5.46
CA ILE A 180 -30.78 8.92 -6.52
C ILE A 180 -29.92 7.79 -5.96
N VAL A 181 -28.89 8.12 -5.19
CA VAL A 181 -27.95 7.14 -4.62
C VAL A 181 -28.67 6.20 -3.67
N VAL A 182 -29.38 6.75 -2.67
CA VAL A 182 -30.08 5.98 -1.63
C VAL A 182 -31.15 5.05 -2.21
N ASN A 183 -31.88 5.50 -3.23
CA ASN A 183 -32.95 4.71 -3.86
C ASN A 183 -32.45 3.87 -5.05
N SER A 184 -31.15 3.86 -5.32
CA SER A 184 -30.61 3.24 -6.54
C SER A 184 -30.76 1.72 -6.53
N ASN A 185 -30.57 1.09 -5.38
CA ASN A 185 -30.34 -0.35 -5.26
C ASN A 185 -29.32 -0.84 -6.31
N PHE A 186 -28.25 -0.06 -6.50
CA PHE A 186 -27.31 -0.24 -7.60
C PHE A 186 -26.62 -1.61 -7.51
N SER A 187 -26.34 -2.08 -6.30
CA SER A 187 -25.82 -3.43 -6.05
C SER A 187 -26.67 -4.52 -6.72
N ALA A 188 -27.98 -4.53 -6.46
CA ALA A 188 -28.85 -5.56 -7.01
C ALA A 188 -28.90 -5.50 -8.54
N LYS A 189 -28.88 -4.29 -9.12
CA LYS A 189 -28.83 -4.09 -10.57
C LYS A 189 -27.52 -4.63 -11.16
N TYR A 190 -26.39 -4.36 -10.51
CA TYR A 190 -25.08 -4.88 -10.93
C TYR A 190 -25.01 -6.41 -10.83
N LEU A 191 -25.43 -6.98 -9.70
CA LEU A 191 -25.50 -8.42 -9.49
C LEU A 191 -26.40 -9.11 -10.52
N ALA A 192 -27.52 -8.51 -10.90
CA ALA A 192 -28.39 -9.03 -11.95
C ALA A 192 -27.69 -9.05 -13.32
N LYS A 193 -26.97 -7.98 -13.69
CA LYS A 193 -26.18 -7.93 -14.93
C LYS A 193 -25.07 -8.99 -14.93
N LEU A 194 -24.37 -9.16 -13.80
CA LEU A 194 -23.30 -10.15 -13.66
C LEU A 194 -23.84 -11.58 -13.75
N LYS A 195 -24.99 -11.87 -13.12
CA LYS A 195 -25.69 -13.16 -13.29
C LYS A 195 -26.08 -13.40 -14.74
N GLN A 196 -26.59 -12.39 -15.44
CA GLN A 196 -26.97 -12.49 -16.84
C GLN A 196 -25.77 -12.78 -17.75
N PHE A 197 -24.63 -12.11 -17.51
CA PHE A 197 -23.38 -12.40 -18.21
C PHE A 197 -23.00 -13.87 -18.06
N TRP A 198 -22.93 -14.37 -16.83
CA TRP A 198 -22.54 -15.76 -16.56
C TRP A 198 -23.50 -16.79 -17.11
N ASN A 199 -24.78 -16.45 -17.28
CA ASN A 199 -25.76 -17.34 -17.91
C ASN A 199 -25.58 -17.39 -19.44
N LYS A 200 -25.00 -16.36 -20.07
CA LYS A 200 -24.82 -16.26 -21.54
C LYS A 200 -23.43 -16.63 -22.03
N SER A 201 -22.45 -16.70 -21.12
CA SER A 201 -21.03 -16.85 -21.45
C SER A 201 -20.32 -18.13 -20.95
N PRO A 202 -20.96 -19.19 -20.41
CA PRO A 202 -20.22 -20.29 -19.80
C PRO A 202 -19.38 -21.07 -20.81
N GLU A 203 -19.94 -21.39 -21.99
CA GLU A 203 -19.22 -22.10 -23.06
C GLU A 203 -18.03 -21.29 -23.60
N SER A 204 -18.24 -19.99 -23.86
CA SER A 204 -17.16 -19.10 -24.30
C SER A 204 -16.04 -19.05 -23.27
N PHE A 205 -16.38 -18.85 -21.99
CA PHE A 205 -15.39 -18.75 -20.92
C PHE A 205 -14.60 -20.05 -20.80
N ARG A 206 -15.29 -21.20 -20.78
CA ARG A 206 -14.67 -22.53 -20.74
C ARG A 206 -13.70 -22.75 -21.90
N THR A 207 -14.16 -22.53 -23.14
CA THR A 207 -13.38 -22.78 -24.37
C THR A 207 -12.10 -21.93 -24.40
N VAL A 208 -12.24 -20.65 -24.05
CA VAL A 208 -11.13 -19.71 -23.99
C VAL A 208 -10.14 -20.07 -22.88
N ASN A 209 -10.62 -20.49 -21.70
CA ASN A 209 -9.75 -20.91 -20.61
C ASN A 209 -8.97 -22.18 -20.93
N LYS A 210 -9.58 -23.14 -21.62
CA LYS A 210 -8.87 -24.34 -22.10
C LYS A 210 -7.75 -23.96 -23.07
N GLY A 211 -8.03 -23.04 -23.99
CA GLY A 211 -7.03 -22.50 -24.90
C GLY A 211 -5.88 -21.80 -24.17
N LEU A 212 -6.19 -20.86 -23.28
CA LEU A 212 -5.19 -20.14 -22.49
C LEU A 212 -4.32 -21.08 -21.66
N PHE A 213 -4.91 -22.10 -21.02
CA PHE A 213 -4.18 -23.09 -20.26
C PHE A 213 -3.14 -23.83 -21.12
N ILE A 214 -3.55 -24.33 -22.30
CA ILE A 214 -2.65 -25.02 -23.23
C ILE A 214 -1.56 -24.08 -23.73
N ALA A 215 -1.92 -22.84 -24.09
CA ALA A 215 -0.99 -21.83 -24.57
C ALA A 215 0.09 -21.50 -23.53
N MET A 216 -0.32 -21.25 -22.28
CA MET A 216 0.60 -20.97 -21.18
C MET A 216 1.50 -22.17 -20.86
N ALA A 217 0.96 -23.39 -20.87
CA ALA A 217 1.75 -24.59 -20.60
C ALA A 217 2.82 -24.80 -21.68
N LYS A 218 2.47 -24.61 -22.96
CA LYS A 218 3.43 -24.67 -24.07
C LYS A 218 4.46 -23.54 -23.98
N HIS A 219 4.04 -22.33 -23.63
CA HIS A 219 4.95 -21.19 -23.45
C HIS A 219 5.97 -21.44 -22.33
N GLU A 220 5.51 -21.87 -21.16
CA GLU A 220 6.37 -22.17 -20.01
C GLU A 220 7.29 -23.37 -20.25
N HIS A 221 6.84 -24.34 -21.05
CA HIS A 221 7.70 -25.42 -21.51
C HIS A 221 8.82 -24.92 -22.42
N ASN A 222 8.47 -24.10 -23.41
CA ASN A 222 9.43 -23.53 -24.34
C ASN A 222 10.42 -22.57 -23.66
N SER A 223 10.02 -21.91 -22.57
CA SER A 223 10.89 -21.04 -21.77
C SER A 223 11.74 -21.79 -20.74
N GLY A 224 11.53 -23.11 -20.57
CA GLY A 224 12.27 -23.95 -19.63
C GLY A 224 11.77 -23.91 -18.19
N THR A 225 10.62 -23.27 -17.93
CA THR A 225 10.00 -23.18 -16.59
C THR A 225 9.06 -24.34 -16.28
N LEU A 226 8.66 -25.12 -17.30
CA LEU A 226 7.89 -26.35 -17.18
C LEU A 226 8.59 -27.52 -17.91
N SER A 227 8.75 -28.66 -17.24
CA SER A 227 9.41 -29.82 -17.86
C SER A 227 8.54 -30.46 -18.95
N ALA A 228 9.17 -31.25 -19.85
CA ALA A 228 8.42 -32.03 -20.85
C ALA A 228 7.45 -33.03 -20.19
N GLN A 229 7.85 -33.60 -19.05
CA GLN A 229 6.99 -34.49 -18.26
C GLN A 229 5.80 -33.71 -17.65
N GLY A 230 6.05 -32.51 -17.13
CA GLY A 230 5.02 -31.60 -16.63
C GLY A 230 4.02 -31.19 -17.71
N LEU A 231 4.50 -30.80 -18.90
CA LEU A 231 3.64 -30.47 -20.04
C LEU A 231 2.76 -31.67 -20.43
N LYS A 232 3.36 -32.86 -20.58
CA LYS A 232 2.61 -34.09 -20.90
C LYS A 232 1.54 -34.38 -19.83
N LEU A 233 1.89 -34.30 -18.55
CA LEU A 233 0.97 -34.51 -17.44
C LEU A 233 -0.24 -33.56 -17.50
N LEU A 234 -0.01 -32.29 -17.81
CA LEU A 234 -1.08 -31.30 -17.95
C LEU A 234 -1.99 -31.59 -19.14
N LEU A 235 -1.43 -31.90 -20.32
CA LEU A 235 -2.20 -32.20 -21.53
C LEU A 235 -3.03 -33.49 -21.38
N ASP A 236 -2.43 -34.55 -20.82
CA ASP A 236 -3.11 -35.81 -20.53
C ASP A 236 -4.30 -35.59 -19.57
N ALA A 237 -4.16 -34.67 -18.61
CA ALA A 237 -5.21 -34.37 -17.62
C ALA A 237 -6.43 -33.62 -18.20
N ILE A 238 -6.29 -32.95 -19.35
CA ILE A 238 -7.35 -32.10 -19.94
C ILE A 238 -7.87 -32.56 -21.31
N GLY A 239 -7.23 -33.55 -21.92
CA GLY A 239 -7.64 -34.10 -23.21
C GLY A 239 -7.17 -35.52 -23.50
N GLY A 240 -6.50 -36.17 -22.54
CA GLY A 240 -5.96 -37.52 -22.70
C GLY A 240 -4.95 -37.64 -23.84
N THR A 241 -4.68 -38.88 -24.25
CA THR A 241 -3.78 -39.17 -25.38
C THR A 241 -4.32 -38.74 -26.73
N THR A 242 -5.58 -38.31 -26.80
CA THR A 242 -6.24 -37.84 -28.03
C THR A 242 -5.91 -36.39 -28.37
N LEU A 243 -5.41 -35.60 -27.41
CA LEU A 243 -5.06 -34.20 -27.63
C LEU A 243 -3.70 -34.10 -28.33
N ASN A 244 -3.70 -33.69 -29.61
CA ASN A 244 -2.46 -33.45 -30.34
C ASN A 244 -1.86 -32.10 -29.93
N ALA A 245 -0.76 -32.12 -29.17
CA ALA A 245 -0.07 -30.93 -28.69
C ALA A 245 0.42 -29.99 -29.82
N ASP A 246 0.71 -30.55 -31.00
CA ASP A 246 1.25 -29.82 -32.16
C ASP A 246 0.16 -29.19 -33.03
N LYS A 247 -1.08 -29.71 -32.97
CA LYS A 247 -2.22 -29.23 -33.76
C LYS A 247 -3.47 -29.16 -32.89
N ILE A 248 -3.66 -28.03 -32.22
CA ILE A 248 -4.86 -27.76 -31.41
C ILE A 248 -5.96 -27.18 -32.31
N SER A 249 -7.11 -27.85 -32.39
CA SER A 249 -8.29 -27.38 -33.09
C SER A 249 -9.29 -26.70 -32.15
N LEU A 250 -10.22 -25.90 -32.70
CA LEU A 250 -11.33 -25.35 -31.93
C LEU A 250 -12.20 -26.47 -31.31
N THR A 251 -12.35 -27.59 -32.02
CA THR A 251 -13.09 -28.76 -31.52
C THR A 251 -12.44 -29.31 -30.26
N ASP A 252 -11.11 -29.39 -30.20
CA ASP A 252 -10.38 -29.83 -29.00
C ASP A 252 -10.64 -28.90 -27.80
N LEU A 253 -10.72 -27.59 -28.06
CA LEU A 253 -11.01 -26.59 -27.03
C LEU A 253 -12.46 -26.67 -26.53
N LYS A 254 -13.41 -26.98 -27.42
CA LYS A 254 -14.83 -27.12 -27.08
C LYS A 254 -15.15 -28.44 -26.38
N ASN A 255 -14.44 -29.52 -26.72
CA ASN A 255 -14.68 -30.84 -26.14
C ASN A 255 -14.40 -30.86 -24.63
N GLU A 256 -15.35 -31.42 -23.88
CA GLU A 256 -15.22 -31.73 -22.46
C GLU A 256 -14.42 -33.01 -22.23
N PHE A 257 -13.61 -33.04 -21.17
CA PHE A 257 -12.81 -34.20 -20.83
C PHE A 257 -12.82 -34.50 -19.33
N SER A 258 -13.29 -35.69 -18.98
CA SER A 258 -13.40 -36.18 -17.60
C SER A 258 -12.74 -37.55 -17.35
N GLN A 259 -12.43 -38.31 -18.42
CA GLN A 259 -11.94 -39.68 -18.33
C GLN A 259 -10.43 -39.73 -18.15
N ARG A 260 -9.96 -39.82 -16.89
CA ARG A 260 -8.53 -39.80 -16.56
C ARG A 260 -8.09 -41.17 -16.03
N THR A 261 -7.14 -41.80 -16.71
CA THR A 261 -6.61 -43.13 -16.34
C THR A 261 -5.27 -43.06 -15.60
N ASN A 262 -4.40 -42.13 -16.01
CA ASN A 262 -3.03 -41.99 -15.47
C ASN A 262 -2.79 -40.66 -14.74
N THR A 263 -3.85 -39.88 -14.56
CA THR A 263 -3.80 -38.57 -13.93
C THR A 263 -5.03 -38.37 -13.06
N SER A 264 -4.95 -37.47 -12.09
CA SER A 264 -6.13 -36.98 -11.38
C SER A 264 -6.02 -35.48 -11.14
N ILE A 265 -7.16 -34.83 -10.90
CA ILE A 265 -7.19 -33.40 -10.59
C ILE A 265 -7.92 -33.21 -9.27
N THR A 266 -7.36 -32.40 -8.39
CA THR A 266 -8.03 -31.96 -7.16
C THR A 266 -8.10 -30.45 -7.07
N THR A 267 -9.03 -29.95 -6.26
CA THR A 267 -9.00 -28.56 -5.82
C THR A 267 -7.70 -28.25 -5.07
N PHE A 268 -7.34 -26.97 -5.01
CA PHE A 268 -6.37 -26.46 -4.06
C PHE A 268 -7.12 -25.73 -2.93
N ASP A 269 -6.80 -26.03 -1.67
CA ASP A 269 -7.42 -25.38 -0.52
C ASP A 269 -6.40 -24.89 0.52
N ILE A 270 -6.78 -23.87 1.28
CA ILE A 270 -6.10 -23.45 2.50
C ILE A 270 -7.12 -23.52 3.62
N TYR A 271 -6.86 -24.36 4.61
CA TYR A 271 -7.74 -24.58 5.77
C TYR A 271 -9.18 -24.93 5.36
N GLY A 272 -9.34 -25.73 4.29
CA GLY A 272 -10.65 -26.14 3.78
C GLY A 272 -11.34 -25.11 2.88
N TYR A 273 -10.83 -23.87 2.78
CA TYR A 273 -11.33 -22.92 1.80
C TYR A 273 -10.73 -23.24 0.43
N ILE A 274 -11.58 -23.56 -0.54
CA ILE A 274 -11.18 -23.90 -1.90
C ILE A 274 -10.86 -22.62 -2.69
N ALA A 275 -9.71 -22.63 -3.37
CA ALA A 275 -9.34 -21.57 -4.31
C ALA A 275 -10.26 -21.58 -5.53
N SER A 276 -10.60 -20.39 -6.00
CA SER A 276 -11.58 -20.18 -7.08
C SER A 276 -11.06 -20.48 -8.48
N ASP A 277 -9.74 -20.50 -8.67
CA ASP A 277 -9.08 -20.64 -9.98
C ASP A 277 -7.77 -21.45 -9.92
N MET A 278 -7.45 -22.05 -8.77
CA MET A 278 -6.29 -22.93 -8.61
C MET A 278 -6.71 -24.39 -8.48
N PHE A 279 -5.95 -25.28 -9.09
CA PHE A 279 -6.12 -26.72 -8.93
C PHE A 279 -4.79 -27.45 -9.08
N LEU A 280 -4.78 -28.71 -8.64
CA LEU A 280 -3.61 -29.58 -8.67
C LEU A 280 -3.84 -30.71 -9.67
N VAL A 281 -2.88 -30.92 -10.56
CA VAL A 281 -2.83 -32.10 -11.43
C VAL A 281 -1.82 -33.08 -10.85
N HIS A 282 -2.24 -34.30 -10.61
CA HIS A 282 -1.43 -35.36 -9.99
C HIS A 282 -1.11 -36.45 -11.01
N GLY A 283 0.16 -36.83 -11.08
CA GLY A 283 0.63 -38.02 -11.80
C GLY A 283 0.67 -39.26 -10.91
N ASN A 284 0.74 -40.44 -11.52
CA ASN A 284 0.83 -41.73 -10.82
C ASN A 284 2.15 -41.94 -10.07
N ASP A 285 3.19 -41.17 -10.39
CA ASP A 285 4.53 -41.22 -9.80
C ASP A 285 4.69 -40.32 -8.57
N GLY A 286 3.62 -39.66 -8.11
CA GLY A 286 3.62 -38.74 -6.98
C GLY A 286 3.91 -37.29 -7.36
N LYS A 287 4.26 -37.02 -8.63
CA LYS A 287 4.44 -35.68 -9.17
C LYS A 287 3.13 -34.90 -9.13
N VAL A 288 3.22 -33.62 -8.77
CA VAL A 288 2.08 -32.70 -8.72
C VAL A 288 2.43 -31.40 -9.42
N VAL A 289 1.54 -30.93 -10.28
CA VAL A 289 1.64 -29.60 -10.90
C VAL A 289 0.52 -28.73 -10.35
N LEU A 290 0.89 -27.61 -9.73
CA LEU A 290 -0.05 -26.57 -9.35
C LEU A 290 -0.31 -25.67 -10.56
N TYR A 291 -1.58 -25.56 -10.96
CA TYR A 291 -2.03 -24.47 -11.80
C TYR A 291 -2.46 -23.29 -10.94
N LYS A 292 -1.81 -22.15 -11.11
CA LYS A 292 -2.10 -20.87 -10.45
C LYS A 292 -1.99 -19.75 -11.48
N PRO A 293 -3.07 -19.37 -12.15
CA PRO A 293 -2.98 -18.50 -13.32
C PRO A 293 -2.55 -17.09 -12.91
N ASP A 294 -1.30 -16.73 -13.21
CA ASP A 294 -0.73 -15.39 -13.05
C ASP A 294 -0.01 -15.00 -14.34
N CYS A 295 0.20 -13.69 -14.56
CA CYS A 295 0.86 -13.18 -15.76
C CYS A 295 2.32 -13.64 -15.92
N ASP A 296 3.04 -13.87 -14.82
CA ASP A 296 4.48 -14.19 -14.85
C ASP A 296 4.76 -15.70 -14.95
N GLN A 297 4.02 -16.51 -14.19
CA GLN A 297 4.15 -17.98 -14.15
C GLN A 297 2.87 -18.62 -13.62
N SER A 298 2.33 -19.55 -14.40
CA SER A 298 1.06 -20.25 -14.16
C SER A 298 1.23 -21.70 -13.69
N PHE A 299 2.35 -22.36 -13.99
CA PHE A 299 2.58 -23.76 -13.62
C PHE A 299 3.77 -23.92 -12.69
N PHE A 300 3.55 -24.62 -11.57
CA PHE A 300 4.58 -24.95 -10.59
C PHE A 300 4.64 -26.47 -10.41
N GLU A 301 5.76 -27.06 -10.81
CA GLU A 301 5.99 -28.50 -10.76
C GLU A 301 6.69 -28.91 -9.45
N PHE A 302 6.20 -29.99 -8.84
CA PHE A 302 6.76 -30.56 -7.61
C PHE A 302 6.80 -32.09 -7.72
N ASP A 303 7.84 -32.72 -7.19
CA ASP A 303 7.96 -34.18 -7.17
C ASP A 303 7.10 -34.81 -6.09
N THR A 304 6.72 -34.03 -5.07
CA THR A 304 5.87 -34.51 -3.97
C THR A 304 4.94 -33.43 -3.44
N MET A 305 3.81 -33.85 -2.87
CA MET A 305 2.90 -32.97 -2.13
C MET A 305 3.60 -32.21 -0.98
N ARG A 306 4.64 -32.80 -0.38
CA ARG A 306 5.43 -32.15 0.67
C ARG A 306 6.18 -30.93 0.14
N GLN A 307 6.78 -31.02 -1.05
CA GLN A 307 7.46 -29.89 -1.68
C GLN A 307 6.48 -28.76 -2.00
N LEU A 308 5.30 -29.07 -2.55
CA LEU A 308 4.24 -28.09 -2.78
C LEU A 308 3.84 -27.36 -1.49
N LYS A 309 3.58 -28.11 -0.40
CA LYS A 309 3.20 -27.51 0.89
C LYS A 309 4.32 -26.64 1.47
N ASN A 310 5.58 -27.01 1.29
CA ASN A 310 6.71 -26.17 1.68
C ASN A 310 6.78 -24.89 0.85
N TRP A 311 6.61 -24.98 -0.48
CA TRP A 311 6.58 -23.82 -1.37
C TRP A 311 5.50 -22.82 -0.97
N VAL A 312 4.28 -23.28 -0.63
CA VAL A 312 3.20 -22.40 -0.15
C VAL A 312 3.58 -21.69 1.15
N LYS A 313 4.23 -22.38 2.10
CA LYS A 313 4.73 -21.75 3.33
C LYS A 313 5.77 -20.67 3.03
N GLU A 314 6.69 -20.93 2.11
CA GLU A 314 7.70 -19.94 1.72
C GLU A 314 7.07 -18.71 1.07
N GLN A 315 6.09 -18.88 0.18
CA GLN A 315 5.35 -17.75 -0.36
C GLN A 315 4.63 -16.96 0.74
N ALA A 316 4.04 -17.64 1.72
CA ALA A 316 3.29 -17.02 2.80
C ALA A 316 4.13 -16.17 3.78
N LYS A 317 5.46 -16.38 3.84
CA LYS A 317 6.37 -15.57 4.67
C LYS A 317 6.46 -14.12 4.18
N ASN A 318 6.47 -13.92 2.86
CA ASN A 318 6.56 -12.60 2.25
C ASN A 318 5.16 -11.97 2.11
N GLU A 319 4.98 -10.72 2.54
CA GLU A 319 3.67 -10.05 2.53
C GLU A 319 3.06 -9.95 1.13
N ARG A 320 3.84 -9.55 0.13
CA ARG A 320 3.36 -9.41 -1.26
C ARG A 320 2.97 -10.77 -1.85
N LYS A 321 3.83 -11.79 -1.70
CA LYS A 321 3.56 -13.14 -2.22
C LYS A 321 2.39 -13.83 -1.50
N ARG A 322 2.25 -13.59 -0.20
CA ARG A 322 1.10 -14.03 0.58
C ARG A 322 -0.20 -13.43 0.05
N GLN A 323 -0.21 -12.13 -0.26
CA GLN A 323 -1.38 -11.47 -0.84
C GLN A 323 -1.68 -11.98 -2.26
N GLN A 324 -0.67 -12.22 -3.09
CA GLN A 324 -0.84 -12.84 -4.41
C GLN A 324 -1.54 -14.21 -4.29
N LEU A 325 -1.12 -15.06 -3.35
CA LEU A 325 -1.81 -16.32 -3.09
C LEU A 325 -3.24 -16.12 -2.59
N ALA A 326 -3.47 -15.18 -1.65
CA ALA A 326 -4.79 -14.89 -1.13
C ALA A 326 -5.77 -14.40 -2.21
N ASN A 327 -5.27 -13.74 -3.27
CA ASN A 327 -6.09 -13.24 -4.37
C ASN A 327 -6.73 -14.35 -5.21
N HIS A 328 -6.39 -15.62 -5.02
CA HIS A 328 -7.08 -16.75 -5.66
C HIS A 328 -8.30 -17.26 -4.88
N PHE A 329 -8.65 -16.62 -3.76
CA PHE A 329 -9.82 -16.92 -2.93
C PHE A 329 -10.84 -15.78 -2.99
N SER A 330 -12.11 -16.09 -2.77
CA SER A 330 -13.16 -15.07 -2.67
C SER A 330 -12.95 -14.18 -1.45
N PHE A 331 -13.41 -12.93 -1.49
CA PHE A 331 -13.34 -12.02 -0.34
C PHE A 331 -14.03 -12.60 0.89
N TYR A 332 -15.12 -13.30 0.69
CA TYR A 332 -15.82 -13.98 1.78
C TYR A 332 -14.92 -15.01 2.49
N GLN A 333 -14.20 -15.85 1.73
CA GLN A 333 -13.28 -16.85 2.30
C GLN A 333 -12.02 -16.25 2.93
N ARG A 334 -11.60 -15.08 2.46
CA ARG A 334 -10.43 -14.36 3.00
C ARG A 334 -10.68 -13.78 4.38
N GLN A 335 -11.92 -13.37 4.65
CA GLN A 335 -12.34 -12.79 5.91
C GLN A 335 -12.51 -13.85 7.00
N ASP A 336 -12.31 -13.47 8.26
CA ASP A 336 -12.62 -14.35 9.38
C ASP A 336 -14.13 -14.45 9.59
N GLY A 337 -14.59 -15.67 9.86
CA GLY A 337 -15.93 -15.91 10.38
C GLY A 337 -15.99 -15.77 11.90
N MET A 338 -17.20 -15.90 12.45
CA MET A 338 -17.43 -15.87 13.90
C MET A 338 -16.66 -16.97 14.65
N SER A 339 -16.54 -18.14 14.03
CA SER A 339 -15.98 -19.35 14.67
C SER A 339 -14.66 -19.82 14.06
N TYR A 340 -14.35 -19.39 12.83
CA TYR A 340 -13.20 -19.90 12.07
C TYR A 340 -12.42 -18.77 11.41
N THR A 341 -11.10 -18.91 11.45
CA THR A 341 -10.14 -18.04 10.75
C THR A 341 -10.33 -18.11 9.23
N GLY A 342 -10.21 -16.97 8.54
CA GLY A 342 -10.21 -16.87 7.08
C GLY A 342 -8.85 -17.14 6.44
N VAL A 343 -8.81 -17.16 5.11
CA VAL A 343 -7.59 -17.46 4.34
C VAL A 343 -6.45 -16.48 4.63
N ASP A 344 -6.72 -15.18 4.78
CA ASP A 344 -5.66 -14.17 4.98
C ASP A 344 -4.89 -14.43 6.28
N LYS A 345 -5.61 -14.71 7.38
CA LYS A 345 -4.99 -15.07 8.66
C LYS A 345 -4.40 -16.47 8.67
N ALA A 346 -5.00 -17.44 7.98
CA ALA A 346 -4.44 -18.78 7.84
C ALA A 346 -3.08 -18.75 7.15
N LEU A 347 -2.96 -18.01 6.03
CA LEU A 347 -1.70 -17.81 5.33
C LEU A 347 -0.69 -17.04 6.19
N LEU A 348 -1.11 -16.00 6.92
CA LEU A 348 -0.22 -15.29 7.85
C LEU A 348 0.33 -16.23 8.93
N ALA A 349 -0.52 -17.07 9.52
CA ALA A 349 -0.11 -18.05 10.53
C ALA A 349 0.82 -19.13 9.96
N LEU A 350 0.61 -19.56 8.71
CA LEU A 350 1.49 -20.48 7.98
C LEU A 350 2.88 -19.86 7.75
N GLY A 351 2.92 -18.61 7.28
CA GLY A 351 4.17 -17.86 7.05
C GLY A 351 4.96 -17.60 8.33
N GLN A 352 4.27 -17.35 9.46
CA GLN A 352 4.89 -17.19 10.78
C GLN A 352 5.27 -18.51 11.45
N GLY A 353 5.00 -19.66 10.83
CA GLY A 353 5.26 -20.98 11.42
C GLY A 353 4.34 -21.36 12.59
N LYS A 354 3.30 -20.57 12.88
CA LYS A 354 2.31 -20.87 13.93
C LYS A 354 1.37 -22.01 13.53
N TRP A 355 1.12 -22.16 12.22
CA TRP A 355 0.32 -23.24 11.66
C TRP A 355 1.20 -24.21 10.88
N GLY A 356 0.93 -25.51 11.02
CA GLY A 356 1.64 -26.57 10.32
C GLY A 356 1.16 -26.74 8.87
N SER A 357 1.96 -27.39 8.04
CA SER A 357 1.65 -27.67 6.63
C SER A 357 0.39 -28.53 6.42
N LYS A 358 -0.13 -29.17 7.47
CA LYS A 358 -1.40 -29.91 7.40
C LYS A 358 -2.58 -29.04 6.93
N TYR A 359 -2.55 -27.73 7.20
CA TYR A 359 -3.59 -26.78 6.80
C TYR A 359 -3.45 -26.29 5.35
N ILE A 360 -2.43 -26.72 4.62
CA ILE A 360 -2.29 -26.47 3.17
C ILE A 360 -2.78 -27.71 2.46
N ASN A 361 -3.70 -27.56 1.51
CA ASN A 361 -4.39 -28.65 0.85
C ASN A 361 -4.94 -29.63 1.90
N TYR A 362 -5.76 -29.08 2.81
CA TYR A 362 -6.24 -29.72 4.02
C TYR A 362 -7.32 -30.77 3.69
N GLU A 363 -8.25 -30.42 2.81
CA GLU A 363 -9.35 -31.28 2.39
C GLU A 363 -9.60 -31.17 0.88
N PRO A 364 -8.62 -31.59 0.04
CA PRO A 364 -8.72 -31.47 -1.40
C PRO A 364 -9.86 -32.33 -1.94
N GLN A 365 -10.72 -31.71 -2.75
CA GLN A 365 -11.85 -32.38 -3.38
C GLN A 365 -11.47 -32.84 -4.80
N PRO A 366 -11.83 -34.07 -5.20
CA PRO A 366 -11.57 -34.54 -6.56
C PRO A 366 -12.43 -33.79 -7.59
N ILE A 367 -11.81 -33.31 -8.66
CA ILE A 367 -12.50 -32.71 -9.81
C ILE A 367 -12.74 -33.82 -10.84
N LYS A 368 -13.91 -34.47 -10.76
CA LYS A 368 -14.25 -35.66 -11.57
C LYS A 368 -14.74 -35.31 -12.97
N ASP A 369 -15.31 -34.12 -13.17
CA ASP A 369 -15.80 -33.66 -14.47
C ASP A 369 -14.71 -32.92 -15.26
N ASP A 370 -15.12 -32.21 -16.31
CA ASP A 370 -14.23 -31.34 -17.07
C ASP A 370 -13.73 -30.18 -16.20
N VAL A 371 -12.40 -30.04 -16.12
CA VAL A 371 -11.77 -29.06 -15.21
C VAL A 371 -12.10 -27.62 -15.58
N PHE A 372 -12.35 -27.33 -16.87
CA PHE A 372 -12.71 -25.98 -17.31
C PHE A 372 -14.19 -25.68 -17.06
N SER A 373 -15.06 -26.69 -17.12
CA SER A 373 -16.44 -26.58 -16.64
C SER A 373 -16.48 -26.35 -15.13
N TRP A 374 -15.65 -27.05 -14.35
CA TRP A 374 -15.46 -26.77 -12.92
C TRP A 374 -14.95 -25.35 -12.68
N LEU A 375 -13.88 -24.94 -13.37
CA LEU A 375 -13.28 -23.60 -13.25
C LEU A 375 -14.32 -22.51 -13.56
N THR A 376 -15.09 -22.68 -14.63
CA THR A 376 -16.17 -21.76 -15.01
C THR A 376 -17.19 -21.58 -13.88
N ARG A 377 -17.57 -22.66 -13.19
CA ARG A 377 -18.50 -22.60 -12.06
C ARG A 377 -17.87 -21.91 -10.83
N GLN A 378 -16.61 -22.18 -10.53
CA GLN A 378 -15.90 -21.56 -9.41
C GLN A 378 -15.72 -20.05 -9.61
N VAL A 379 -15.28 -19.66 -10.80
CA VAL A 379 -15.10 -18.27 -11.22
C VAL A 379 -16.44 -17.52 -11.20
N LYS A 380 -17.53 -18.13 -11.70
CA LYS A 380 -18.89 -17.60 -11.56
C LYS A 380 -19.28 -17.42 -10.10
N ALA A 381 -19.12 -18.45 -9.26
CA ALA A 381 -19.48 -18.38 -7.85
C ALA A 381 -18.70 -17.29 -7.12
N ARG A 382 -17.40 -17.20 -7.38
CA ARG A 382 -16.53 -16.16 -6.82
C ARG A 382 -16.97 -14.76 -7.22
N THR A 383 -17.11 -14.45 -8.51
CA THR A 383 -17.51 -13.08 -8.92
C THR A 383 -18.81 -12.64 -8.28
N LEU A 384 -19.79 -13.54 -8.18
CA LEU A 384 -21.06 -13.26 -7.52
C LEU A 384 -20.88 -13.08 -6.01
N SER A 385 -20.07 -13.91 -5.37
CA SER A 385 -19.73 -13.81 -3.95
C SER A 385 -18.98 -12.51 -3.63
N ASP A 386 -17.99 -12.13 -4.44
CA ASP A 386 -17.18 -10.93 -4.26
C ASP A 386 -18.03 -9.68 -4.48
N ALA A 387 -18.81 -9.63 -5.57
CA ALA A 387 -19.76 -8.55 -5.81
C ALA A 387 -20.81 -8.44 -4.69
N ASN A 388 -21.29 -9.57 -4.15
CA ASN A 388 -22.22 -9.57 -3.02
C ASN A 388 -21.54 -9.09 -1.73
N THR A 389 -20.32 -9.56 -1.44
CA THR A 389 -19.55 -9.17 -0.26
C THR A 389 -19.29 -7.67 -0.25
N LEU A 390 -18.88 -7.11 -1.39
CA LEU A 390 -18.63 -5.68 -1.59
C LEU A 390 -19.89 -4.80 -1.51
N THR A 391 -21.08 -5.40 -1.45
CA THR A 391 -22.34 -4.65 -1.53
C THR A 391 -23.33 -4.87 -0.39
N THR A 392 -23.19 -5.94 0.40
CA THR A 392 -24.20 -6.35 1.41
C THR A 392 -23.88 -5.99 2.86
N THR A 393 -22.66 -5.56 3.19
CA THR A 393 -22.32 -5.12 4.55
C THR A 393 -22.71 -3.66 4.75
N ASN A 394 -23.90 -3.44 5.31
CA ASN A 394 -24.50 -2.15 5.71
C ASN A 394 -24.50 -1.06 4.63
N GLY A 395 -25.41 -1.18 3.65
CA GLY A 395 -25.79 -0.05 2.79
C GLY A 395 -24.66 0.50 1.93
N GLU A 396 -24.26 -0.26 0.91
CA GLU A 396 -23.57 0.17 -0.32
C GLU A 396 -22.25 0.96 -0.17
N VAL A 397 -21.40 0.66 0.81
CA VAL A 397 -20.04 1.25 0.82
C VAL A 397 -19.07 0.39 -0.02
N PHE A 398 -19.32 0.33 -1.33
CA PHE A 398 -18.53 -0.47 -2.27
C PHE A 398 -17.07 0.00 -2.38
N LYS A 399 -16.82 1.33 -2.45
CA LYS A 399 -15.48 1.91 -2.56
C LYS A 399 -14.61 1.63 -1.34
N GLN A 400 -15.16 1.78 -0.13
CA GLN A 400 -14.36 1.54 1.08
C GLN A 400 -14.10 0.05 1.27
N GLN A 401 -15.02 -0.85 0.93
CA GLN A 401 -14.78 -2.31 1.00
C GLN A 401 -13.77 -2.78 -0.04
N LEU A 402 -13.77 -2.16 -1.22
CA LEU A 402 -12.76 -2.36 -2.25
C LEU A 402 -11.37 -1.93 -1.75
N LEU A 403 -11.25 -0.71 -1.21
CA LEU A 403 -10.03 -0.21 -0.55
C LEU A 403 -9.65 -1.03 0.68
N MET A 404 -10.64 -1.63 1.34
CA MET A 404 -10.47 -2.39 2.57
C MET A 404 -9.87 -3.79 2.34
N ASN A 405 -10.07 -4.35 1.14
CA ASN A 405 -9.47 -5.61 0.74
C ASN A 405 -8.14 -5.41 -0.04
N LEU A 406 -7.61 -4.18 -0.07
CA LEU A 406 -6.55 -3.73 -0.99
C LEU A 406 -5.15 -3.45 -0.42
N ARG A 407 -4.86 -3.65 0.88
CA ARG A 407 -3.54 -3.28 1.42
C ARG A 407 -2.43 -4.34 1.28
N PRO A 408 -1.15 -3.93 1.12
CA PRO A 408 -0.61 -2.89 0.24
C PRO A 408 0.52 -3.40 -0.67
N ALA A 409 0.44 -3.09 -1.95
CA ALA A 409 1.61 -2.74 -2.75
C ALA A 409 1.23 -1.46 -3.49
N ALA A 410 2.15 -0.51 -3.58
CA ALA A 410 2.00 0.64 -4.46
C ALA A 410 1.78 0.12 -5.87
N ASP A 411 0.55 0.23 -6.34
CA ASP A 411 0.18 0.41 -7.73
C ASP A 411 -1.34 0.60 -7.79
N LEU A 412 -1.76 1.82 -8.16
CA LEU A 412 -3.14 2.17 -8.51
C LEU A 412 -3.70 1.36 -9.71
N ALA A 413 -2.93 0.38 -10.21
CA ALA A 413 -3.37 -0.72 -11.06
C ALA A 413 -4.33 -1.71 -10.37
N GLY A 414 -4.31 -1.77 -9.03
CA GLY A 414 -5.01 -2.81 -8.26
C GLY A 414 -6.52 -2.64 -8.12
N LEU A 415 -7.11 -1.49 -8.49
CA LEU A 415 -8.56 -1.29 -8.41
C LEU A 415 -9.33 -2.21 -9.37
N SER A 416 -8.67 -2.61 -10.46
CA SER A 416 -9.28 -3.38 -11.53
C SER A 416 -9.17 -4.91 -11.35
N THR A 417 -8.52 -5.42 -10.30
CA THR A 417 -8.36 -6.88 -10.09
C THR A 417 -9.36 -7.49 -9.10
N LEU A 418 -10.11 -6.66 -8.36
CA LEU A 418 -10.77 -7.08 -7.12
C LEU A 418 -12.23 -7.53 -7.28
N ILE A 419 -12.94 -7.05 -8.29
CA ILE A 419 -14.34 -7.45 -8.55
C ILE A 419 -14.39 -8.61 -9.56
N PHE A 420 -13.20 -9.05 -9.99
CA PHE A 420 -13.00 -10.02 -11.03
C PHE A 420 -12.61 -11.37 -10.42
N PRO A 421 -12.99 -12.48 -11.06
CA PRO A 421 -12.72 -13.79 -10.52
C PRO A 421 -11.28 -14.16 -10.79
N GLY A 422 -10.46 -14.26 -9.75
CA GLY A 422 -9.09 -14.74 -9.88
C GLY A 422 -8.19 -13.77 -10.66
N PRO A 423 -7.02 -13.40 -10.15
CA PRO A 423 -6.08 -12.53 -10.87
C PRO A 423 -5.57 -13.12 -12.20
N GLY A 424 -5.92 -14.36 -12.56
CA GLY A 424 -5.41 -15.04 -13.74
C GLY A 424 -6.26 -14.95 -15.00
N SER A 425 -7.23 -15.86 -15.15
CA SER A 425 -7.85 -16.14 -16.44
C SER A 425 -8.65 -14.99 -17.07
N MET A 426 -9.43 -14.24 -16.27
CA MET A 426 -10.16 -13.07 -16.77
C MET A 426 -9.26 -11.84 -16.93
N ALA A 427 -8.22 -11.73 -16.11
CA ALA A 427 -7.20 -10.69 -16.28
C ALA A 427 -6.43 -10.90 -17.58
N LEU A 428 -6.02 -12.14 -17.89
CA LEU A 428 -5.42 -12.53 -19.17
C LEU A 428 -6.30 -12.15 -20.36
N LEU A 429 -7.63 -12.17 -20.22
CA LEU A 429 -8.56 -11.73 -21.26
C LEU A 429 -8.74 -10.22 -21.35
N GLY A 430 -8.04 -9.40 -20.57
CA GLY A 430 -8.19 -7.94 -20.57
C GLY A 430 -9.53 -7.45 -20.05
N ILE A 431 -10.36 -8.35 -19.50
CA ILE A 431 -11.73 -8.05 -19.06
C ILE A 431 -11.72 -7.24 -17.76
N GLY A 432 -10.58 -7.16 -17.07
CA GLY A 432 -10.41 -6.43 -15.83
C GLY A 432 -9.34 -5.36 -15.84
N ILE A 433 -8.90 -4.79 -16.97
CA ILE A 433 -7.81 -3.77 -16.98
C ILE A 433 -8.30 -2.35 -17.29
N THR A 434 -9.55 -2.18 -17.69
CA THR A 434 -10.09 -0.85 -18.00
C THR A 434 -10.78 -0.27 -16.76
N GLN A 435 -10.08 0.60 -16.02
CA GLN A 435 -10.59 1.88 -15.51
C GLN A 435 -9.68 2.47 -14.42
N ILE A 436 -9.00 3.57 -14.77
CA ILE A 436 -8.52 4.58 -13.84
C ILE A 436 -9.40 5.80 -14.03
N GLY A 437 -10.19 6.09 -13.01
CA GLY A 437 -10.83 7.39 -12.83
C GLY A 437 -10.75 7.69 -11.36
N LEU A 438 -9.67 8.34 -10.93
CA LEU A 438 -9.58 8.91 -9.59
C LEU A 438 -9.09 10.34 -9.76
N GLY A 439 -10.02 11.28 -9.65
CA GLY A 439 -9.73 12.71 -9.70
C GLY A 439 -8.78 13.08 -8.55
N SER A 440 -7.49 13.19 -8.88
CA SER A 440 -6.45 13.88 -8.13
C SER A 440 -5.28 14.04 -9.10
N ASP A 441 -5.02 15.26 -9.55
CA ASP A 441 -4.11 15.62 -10.65
C ASP A 441 -2.61 15.33 -10.41
N GLN A 442 -2.20 14.48 -9.46
CA GLN A 442 -0.78 14.22 -9.24
C GLN A 442 -0.41 12.77 -8.87
N ALA A 443 0.53 12.27 -9.68
CA ALA A 443 1.56 11.27 -9.43
C ALA A 443 1.18 9.79 -9.46
N ILE A 444 1.69 9.05 -10.46
CA ILE A 444 2.26 7.69 -10.28
C ILE A 444 3.43 7.50 -11.26
N ASN A 445 4.50 6.89 -10.76
CA ASN A 445 5.76 6.58 -11.45
C ASN A 445 5.59 5.64 -12.68
N ASP A 446 6.34 5.99 -13.73
CA ASP A 446 6.97 5.25 -14.84
C ASP A 446 6.35 4.04 -15.58
N ASP A 447 5.22 3.46 -15.19
CA ASP A 447 4.51 2.49 -16.07
C ASP A 447 3.01 2.78 -16.21
N SER A 448 2.60 3.13 -17.42
CA SER A 448 1.27 3.58 -17.76
C SER A 448 0.26 2.43 -17.92
N PRO A 449 -1.05 2.68 -17.72
CA PRO A 449 -2.11 1.69 -17.92
C PRO A 449 -2.14 1.09 -19.34
N SER A 450 -1.67 1.84 -20.34
CA SER A 450 -1.55 1.33 -21.72
C SER A 450 -0.46 0.27 -21.84
N GLN A 451 0.66 0.34 -21.09
CA GLN A 451 1.69 -0.71 -21.11
C GLN A 451 1.14 -2.03 -20.52
N ARG A 452 0.28 -1.98 -19.50
CA ARG A 452 -0.38 -3.19 -18.94
C ARG A 452 -1.41 -3.80 -19.88
N SER A 453 -2.22 -2.98 -20.55
CA SER A 453 -3.14 -3.46 -21.59
C SER A 453 -2.39 -4.09 -22.77
N ASN A 454 -1.29 -3.47 -23.21
CA ASN A 454 -0.46 -3.99 -24.29
C ASN A 454 0.17 -5.34 -23.93
N GLY A 455 0.72 -5.49 -22.71
CA GLY A 455 1.29 -6.76 -22.26
C GLY A 455 0.27 -7.90 -22.18
N LEU A 456 -0.99 -7.61 -21.81
CA LEU A 456 -2.06 -8.61 -21.85
C LEU A 456 -2.49 -8.97 -23.26
N ASP A 457 -2.68 -7.99 -24.13
CA ASP A 457 -3.02 -8.25 -25.52
C ASP A 457 -1.89 -9.02 -26.23
N GLU A 458 -0.62 -8.79 -25.84
CA GLU A 458 0.53 -9.61 -26.26
C GLU A 458 0.43 -11.06 -25.73
N ILE A 459 0.01 -11.30 -24.49
CA ILE A 459 -0.19 -12.66 -23.97
C ILE A 459 -1.35 -13.36 -24.68
N VAL A 460 -2.47 -12.68 -24.93
CA VAL A 460 -3.60 -13.25 -25.68
C VAL A 460 -3.19 -13.56 -27.10
N ASN A 461 -2.57 -12.61 -27.81
CA ASN A 461 -2.13 -12.81 -29.19
C ASN A 461 -1.01 -13.85 -29.31
N GLY A 462 -0.06 -13.85 -28.36
CA GLY A 462 0.99 -14.85 -28.23
C GLY A 462 0.40 -16.24 -28.01
N GLY A 463 -0.55 -16.37 -27.08
CA GLY A 463 -1.22 -17.64 -26.81
C GLY A 463 -2.06 -18.14 -27.99
N VAL A 464 -2.74 -17.25 -28.70
CA VAL A 464 -3.43 -17.57 -29.97
C VAL A 464 -2.45 -18.09 -31.02
N ASN A 465 -1.27 -17.48 -31.14
CA ASN A 465 -0.22 -17.95 -32.04
C ASN A 465 0.38 -19.28 -31.57
N THR A 466 0.44 -19.56 -30.26
CA THR A 466 0.89 -20.86 -29.71
C THR A 466 -0.13 -21.98 -29.98
N LEU A 467 -1.42 -21.67 -29.99
CA LEU A 467 -2.49 -22.63 -30.26
C LEU A 467 -2.63 -22.93 -31.75
N PHE A 468 -2.62 -21.89 -32.60
CA PHE A 468 -2.97 -22.00 -34.02
C PHE A 468 -1.79 -21.68 -34.96
N GLY A 469 -0.58 -21.42 -34.47
CA GLY A 469 0.56 -21.02 -35.31
C GLY A 469 0.52 -19.56 -35.79
N ALA A 470 1.68 -19.04 -36.22
CA ALA A 470 1.91 -17.62 -36.54
C ALA A 470 1.33 -17.14 -37.90
N ILE A 471 0.22 -17.72 -38.36
CA ILE A 471 -0.28 -17.52 -39.72
C ILE A 471 -1.18 -16.27 -39.77
N GLY A 472 -0.70 -15.20 -40.42
CA GLY A 472 -1.55 -14.10 -40.92
C GLY A 472 -1.57 -12.79 -40.12
N VAL A 473 -0.54 -12.45 -39.34
CA VAL A 473 -0.39 -11.10 -38.76
C VAL A 473 0.49 -10.25 -39.68
N LYS A 474 -0.10 -9.41 -40.52
CA LYS A 474 0.65 -8.33 -41.19
C LYS A 474 1.07 -7.30 -40.14
N ALA A 475 2.34 -6.92 -40.21
CA ALA A 475 3.08 -6.06 -39.31
C ALA A 475 2.33 -4.76 -38.94
N ASN A 476 2.24 -4.50 -37.64
CA ASN A 476 2.23 -3.18 -37.02
C ASN A 476 2.91 -3.32 -35.66
N LEU A 477 4.21 -3.65 -35.67
CA LEU A 477 5.09 -3.50 -34.52
C LEU A 477 6.25 -2.61 -34.98
N ALA A 478 6.05 -1.30 -34.89
CA ALA A 478 7.13 -0.34 -34.97
C ALA A 478 7.51 0.07 -33.54
N GLY A 479 8.70 -0.33 -33.12
CA GLY A 479 9.52 0.41 -32.15
C GLY A 479 9.30 0.11 -30.67
N GLY A 480 10.12 -0.80 -30.12
CA GLY A 480 10.36 -0.90 -28.68
C GLY A 480 11.62 -1.72 -28.42
N LYS A 481 12.77 -1.05 -28.32
CA LYS A 481 14.07 -1.68 -28.05
C LYS A 481 14.07 -2.30 -26.65
N SER A 482 14.37 -3.59 -26.57
CA SER A 482 14.67 -4.29 -25.32
C SER A 482 15.97 -3.77 -24.70
N LYS A 483 15.94 -3.45 -23.40
CA LYS A 483 17.15 -3.30 -22.56
C LYS A 483 17.33 -4.56 -21.71
N PRO A 484 18.57 -5.05 -21.52
CA PRO A 484 18.85 -6.27 -20.79
C PRO A 484 18.65 -6.11 -19.28
N SER A 485 18.17 -7.17 -18.64
CA SER A 485 17.97 -7.29 -17.19
C SER A 485 19.30 -7.31 -16.45
N GLY A 486 19.45 -6.42 -15.47
CA GLY A 486 20.57 -6.42 -14.53
C GLY A 486 20.30 -7.32 -13.33
N VAL A 487 21.28 -8.17 -13.02
CA VAL A 487 21.36 -9.10 -11.89
C VAL A 487 21.28 -8.35 -10.56
N GLN A 488 20.44 -8.81 -9.62
CA GLN A 488 20.42 -8.36 -8.23
C GLN A 488 21.15 -9.37 -7.35
N ASP A 489 22.25 -8.91 -6.74
CA ASP A 489 22.98 -9.61 -5.69
C ASP A 489 22.21 -9.58 -4.36
N ALA A 490 22.29 -10.70 -3.64
CA ALA A 490 21.65 -10.93 -2.36
C ALA A 490 22.57 -10.53 -1.20
N ASN A 491 22.05 -9.77 -0.23
CA ASN A 491 22.26 -9.91 1.23
C ASN A 491 21.82 -8.63 1.96
N GLU A 492 20.95 -8.75 2.98
CA GLU A 492 20.96 -7.99 4.25
C GLU A 492 19.78 -8.43 5.18
N PRO A 493 19.86 -8.22 6.51
CA PRO A 493 19.48 -9.21 7.52
C PRO A 493 18.11 -9.00 8.20
N GLN A 494 17.59 -10.09 8.80
CA GLN A 494 16.35 -10.15 9.59
C GLN A 494 16.50 -9.56 11.01
N PRO A 495 15.44 -8.97 11.59
CA PRO A 495 15.29 -8.83 13.04
C PRO A 495 14.33 -9.87 13.65
N GLY A 496 14.77 -10.42 14.79
CA GLY A 496 14.12 -11.47 15.58
C GLY A 496 12.98 -10.99 16.52
N PRO A 497 12.45 -11.90 17.38
CA PRO A 497 11.08 -11.84 17.90
C PRO A 497 10.98 -11.15 19.28
N SER A 498 9.81 -10.59 19.62
CA SER A 498 9.44 -10.34 21.02
C SER A 498 7.99 -10.75 21.32
N ASN A 499 7.80 -11.15 22.57
CA ASN A 499 6.76 -12.03 23.11
C ASN A 499 5.45 -11.28 23.40
N GLY A 500 4.34 -12.03 23.54
CA GLY A 500 3.00 -11.43 23.57
C GLY A 500 2.05 -11.79 24.71
N ARG A 501 0.79 -11.40 24.44
CA ARG A 501 -0.54 -11.68 25.05
C ARG A 501 -1.12 -10.54 25.91
N PRO A 502 -2.47 -10.46 26.06
CA PRO A 502 -3.56 -10.96 25.21
C PRO A 502 -4.45 -9.82 24.66
N ALA A 503 -5.07 -10.07 23.50
CA ALA A 503 -5.91 -9.10 22.80
C ALA A 503 -7.33 -9.03 23.41
N ALA A 504 -7.76 -7.83 23.79
CA ALA A 504 -9.16 -7.50 24.02
C ALA A 504 -9.93 -7.53 22.68
N LYS A 505 -11.21 -7.93 22.73
CA LYS A 505 -12.12 -8.05 21.58
C LYS A 505 -12.14 -6.76 20.75
N VAL A 506 -11.64 -6.81 19.53
CA VAL A 506 -11.64 -5.68 18.59
C VAL A 506 -12.94 -5.68 17.78
N SER A 507 -13.64 -4.56 17.82
CA SER A 507 -14.85 -4.27 17.02
C SER A 507 -14.50 -4.08 15.53
N ASN A 508 -15.40 -4.51 14.64
CA ASN A 508 -15.31 -4.40 13.18
C ASN A 508 -15.22 -2.95 12.64
N LYS A 509 -15.11 -1.90 13.47
CA LYS A 509 -14.83 -0.52 13.03
C LYS A 509 -13.34 -0.16 13.11
N THR A 510 -12.59 -0.75 14.06
CA THR A 510 -11.20 -0.40 14.38
C THR A 510 -10.19 -0.87 13.30
N TRP A 511 -10.54 -1.90 12.53
CA TRP A 511 -9.67 -2.45 11.47
C TRP A 511 -9.77 -1.67 10.16
N ILE A 512 -10.91 -1.06 9.85
CA ILE A 512 -11.14 -0.26 8.63
C ILE A 512 -10.22 0.95 8.60
N HIS A 513 -10.06 1.57 9.77
CA HIS A 513 -9.23 2.75 9.90
C HIS A 513 -7.73 2.41 9.88
N ARG A 514 -7.30 1.27 10.50
CA ARG A 514 -5.99 0.59 10.28
C ARG A 514 -5.66 0.36 8.81
N LEU A 515 -6.68 0.38 7.98
CA LEU A 515 -6.63 -0.02 6.60
C LEU A 515 -6.94 1.14 5.61
N LEU A 516 -7.13 2.37 6.09
CA LEU A 516 -7.21 3.58 5.25
C LEU A 516 -6.13 4.62 5.57
N ASP A 517 -5.22 4.34 6.52
CA ASP A 517 -4.25 5.32 7.03
C ASP A 517 -4.95 6.56 7.59
N ASN A 518 -6.25 6.41 7.91
CA ASN A 518 -7.07 7.51 8.35
C ASN A 518 -6.78 7.77 9.81
N THR A 519 -6.51 9.04 10.14
CA THR A 519 -6.59 9.46 11.53
C THR A 519 -8.07 9.60 11.89
N VAL A 520 -8.56 8.75 12.79
CA VAL A 520 -9.94 8.81 13.28
C VAL A 520 -9.97 9.71 14.48
N VAL A 521 -10.86 10.69 14.50
CA VAL A 521 -11.16 11.44 15.72
C VAL A 521 -12.26 10.69 16.47
N HIS A 522 -12.03 10.34 17.74
CA HIS A 522 -13.03 9.67 18.56
C HIS A 522 -13.83 10.68 19.36
N GLU A 523 -13.15 11.43 20.22
CA GLU A 523 -13.77 12.48 21.02
C GLU A 523 -12.99 13.79 20.89
N ARG A 524 -13.71 14.90 20.92
CA ARG A 524 -13.16 16.25 21.05
C ARG A 524 -13.71 16.84 22.33
N GLY A 525 -12.84 17.41 23.16
CA GLY A 525 -13.21 17.88 24.50
C GLY A 525 -12.75 16.94 25.61
N LEU A 526 -12.09 17.44 26.65
CA LEU A 526 -11.66 16.62 27.79
C LEU A 526 -12.86 15.99 28.52
N ALA A 527 -13.97 16.70 28.66
CA ALA A 527 -15.22 16.21 29.23
C ALA A 527 -15.80 15.05 28.41
N ALA A 528 -15.80 15.19 27.08
CA ALA A 528 -16.31 14.14 26.18
C ALA A 528 -15.40 12.89 26.21
N ILE A 529 -14.08 13.09 26.25
CA ILE A 529 -13.09 12.01 26.40
C ILE A 529 -13.30 11.28 27.73
N LYS A 530 -13.44 12.00 28.85
CA LYS A 530 -13.68 11.41 30.18
C LYS A 530 -14.99 10.64 30.24
N ALA A 531 -16.04 11.15 29.59
CA ALA A 531 -17.34 10.48 29.53
C ALA A 531 -17.28 9.16 28.75
N ASN A 532 -16.55 9.11 27.64
CA ASN A 532 -16.45 7.89 26.82
C ASN A 532 -15.36 6.91 27.32
N ASN A 533 -14.21 7.42 27.73
CA ASN A 533 -13.10 6.65 28.26
C ASN A 533 -12.46 7.37 29.47
N PRO A 534 -12.94 7.09 30.70
CA PRO A 534 -12.45 7.73 31.92
C PRO A 534 -10.93 7.58 32.13
N GLY A 535 -10.35 6.44 31.71
CA GLY A 535 -8.91 6.19 31.83
C GLY A 535 -8.07 7.10 30.94
N ASN A 536 -8.46 7.25 29.68
CA ASN A 536 -7.78 8.17 28.75
C ASN A 536 -7.94 9.63 29.20
N GLY A 537 -9.15 10.00 29.64
CA GLY A 537 -9.40 11.34 30.18
C GLY A 537 -8.57 11.65 31.42
N ALA A 538 -8.43 10.69 32.33
CA ALA A 538 -7.57 10.82 33.51
C ALA A 538 -6.07 10.91 33.13
N ALA A 539 -5.60 10.11 32.16
CA ALA A 539 -4.22 10.16 31.70
C ALA A 539 -3.85 11.53 31.10
N ILE A 540 -4.71 12.12 30.26
CA ILE A 540 -4.50 13.46 29.70
C ILE A 540 -4.47 14.50 30.83
N GLU A 541 -5.43 14.46 31.74
CA GLU A 541 -5.50 15.40 32.87
C GLU A 541 -4.27 15.30 33.77
N GLN A 542 -3.82 14.08 34.10
CA GLN A 542 -2.61 13.87 34.89
C GLN A 542 -1.36 14.36 34.16
N ALA A 543 -1.24 14.11 32.85
CA ALA A 543 -0.13 14.63 32.05
C ALA A 543 -0.11 16.17 32.03
N MET A 544 -1.27 16.83 31.90
CA MET A 544 -1.37 18.30 31.97
C MET A 544 -1.00 18.85 33.36
N LEU A 545 -1.42 18.17 34.43
CA LEU A 545 -1.06 18.54 35.80
C LEU A 545 0.45 18.39 36.05
N GLN A 546 1.03 17.27 35.60
CA GLN A 546 2.48 17.04 35.69
C GLN A 546 3.27 18.05 34.85
N MET A 547 2.76 18.42 33.67
CA MET A 547 3.35 19.47 32.83
C MET A 547 3.32 20.83 33.52
N LYS A 548 2.17 21.22 34.10
CA LYS A 548 2.05 22.46 34.88
C LYS A 548 3.03 22.49 36.05
N GLU A 549 3.12 21.40 36.81
CA GLU A 549 4.08 21.26 37.92
C GLU A 549 5.53 21.37 37.43
N ALA A 550 5.86 20.68 36.33
CA ALA A 550 7.21 20.69 35.75
C ALA A 550 7.62 22.09 35.29
N LEU A 551 6.73 22.82 34.62
CA LEU A 551 7.00 24.19 34.16
C LEU A 551 7.21 25.17 35.32
N ILE A 552 6.45 25.04 36.41
CA ILE A 552 6.64 25.85 37.63
C ILE A 552 8.01 25.55 38.23
N LYS A 553 8.30 24.27 38.48
CA LYS A 553 9.59 23.83 39.05
C LYS A 553 10.77 24.21 38.19
N ALA A 554 10.64 24.11 36.87
CA ALA A 554 11.70 24.50 35.94
C ALA A 554 11.96 26.01 36.00
N SER A 555 10.91 26.83 36.09
CA SER A 555 11.03 28.28 36.26
C SER A 555 11.77 28.63 37.56
N GLU A 556 11.45 27.98 38.67
CA GLU A 556 12.10 28.18 39.96
C GLU A 556 13.56 27.68 39.96
N ALA A 557 13.79 26.51 39.36
CA ALA A 557 15.11 25.89 39.30
C ALA A 557 16.11 26.74 38.50
N LEU A 558 15.65 27.47 37.48
CA LEU A 558 16.51 28.31 36.62
C LEU A 558 17.27 29.40 37.41
N ASP A 559 16.73 29.85 38.54
CA ASP A 559 17.38 30.83 39.42
C ASP A 559 18.39 30.21 40.39
N THR A 560 18.48 28.88 40.45
CA THR A 560 19.45 28.16 41.28
C THR A 560 20.74 27.85 40.51
N LEU A 561 21.86 27.72 41.22
CA LEU A 561 23.13 27.29 40.61
C LEU A 561 23.00 25.94 39.88
N LYS A 562 22.25 24.99 40.47
CA LYS A 562 22.01 23.67 39.86
C LYS A 562 21.23 23.80 38.55
N GLY A 563 20.16 24.58 38.52
CA GLY A 563 19.39 24.79 37.29
C GLY A 563 20.16 25.57 36.23
N ARG A 564 20.98 26.55 36.62
CA ARG A 564 21.89 27.23 35.67
C ARG A 564 22.91 26.27 35.06
N LYS A 565 23.43 25.30 35.82
CA LYS A 565 24.29 24.23 35.26
C LYS A 565 23.55 23.36 34.24
N ILE A 566 22.31 22.97 34.53
CA ILE A 566 21.47 22.21 33.58
C ILE A 566 21.25 23.04 32.31
N ALA A 567 20.78 24.29 32.45
CA ALA A 567 20.55 25.18 31.31
C ALA A 567 21.82 25.42 30.46
N ALA A 568 22.98 25.58 31.11
CA ALA A 568 24.26 25.72 30.43
C ALA A 568 24.59 24.49 29.57
N ALA A 569 24.47 23.30 30.15
CA ALA A 569 24.74 22.04 29.44
C ALA A 569 23.82 21.82 28.24
N TYR A 570 22.54 22.18 28.35
CA TYR A 570 21.58 22.09 27.23
C TYR A 570 21.87 23.09 26.10
N LEU A 571 22.58 24.18 26.39
CA LEU A 571 23.08 25.14 25.40
C LEU A 571 24.53 24.85 24.96
N GLY A 572 25.13 23.76 25.45
CA GLY A 572 26.48 23.35 25.07
C GLY A 572 27.58 24.20 25.69
N TYR A 573 27.30 24.84 26.82
CA TYR A 573 28.31 25.47 27.67
C TYR A 573 28.85 24.46 28.69
N ASP A 574 30.15 24.53 28.94
CA ASP A 574 30.83 23.67 29.93
C ASP A 574 30.55 24.13 31.37
N ASP A 575 30.28 25.43 31.58
CA ASP A 575 30.01 26.00 32.90
C ASP A 575 28.80 26.96 32.93
N ALA A 576 28.10 26.97 34.06
CA ALA A 576 26.97 27.86 34.32
C ALA A 576 27.30 29.35 34.23
N SER A 577 28.55 29.76 34.47
CA SER A 577 29.00 31.14 34.36
C SER A 577 29.00 31.66 32.91
N GLN A 578 28.93 30.77 31.93
CA GLN A 578 28.91 31.13 30.51
C GLN A 578 27.50 31.44 30.01
N LEU A 579 26.46 31.16 30.80
CA LEU A 579 25.10 31.59 30.48
C LEU A 579 25.02 33.11 30.53
N THR A 580 24.57 33.70 29.42
CA THR A 580 24.28 35.13 29.38
C THR A 580 22.92 35.42 30.01
N GLU A 581 22.71 36.66 30.46
CA GLU A 581 21.38 37.12 30.91
C GLU A 581 20.33 37.01 29.78
N THR A 582 20.77 37.14 28.52
CA THR A 582 19.91 36.91 27.34
C THR A 582 19.50 35.44 27.22
N ASP A 583 20.41 34.49 27.45
CA ASP A 583 20.10 33.05 27.43
C ASP A 583 19.04 32.72 28.50
N ILE A 584 19.26 33.21 29.73
CA ILE A 584 18.34 33.01 30.85
C ILE A 584 16.98 33.65 30.57
N ALA A 585 16.95 34.89 30.06
CA ALA A 585 15.73 35.58 29.69
C ALA A 585 14.95 34.83 28.59
N ASN A 586 15.65 34.28 27.60
CA ASN A 586 15.02 33.50 26.53
C ASN A 586 14.44 32.17 27.05
N ILE A 587 15.15 31.45 27.93
CA ILE A 587 14.63 30.23 28.56
C ILE A 587 13.38 30.57 29.38
N ARG A 588 13.45 31.62 30.22
CA ARG A 588 12.32 32.07 31.03
C ARG A 588 11.12 32.47 30.17
N LYS A 589 11.35 33.16 29.06
CA LYS A 589 10.31 33.53 28.09
C LYS A 589 9.63 32.29 27.49
N ASN A 590 10.41 31.28 27.09
CA ASN A 590 9.85 30.04 26.56
C ASN A 590 9.02 29.30 27.62
N ILE A 591 9.54 29.17 28.85
CA ILE A 591 8.79 28.56 29.97
C ILE A 591 7.47 29.31 30.23
N THR A 592 7.50 30.64 30.24
CA THR A 592 6.30 31.47 30.46
C THR A 592 5.26 31.24 29.35
N ALA A 593 5.68 31.25 28.08
CA ALA A 593 4.78 30.97 26.96
C ALA A 593 4.16 29.57 27.06
N MET A 594 4.94 28.56 27.48
CA MET A 594 4.43 27.21 27.70
C MET A 594 3.48 27.13 28.90
N GLN A 595 3.70 27.92 29.96
CA GLN A 595 2.77 28.02 31.10
C GLN A 595 1.42 28.62 30.68
N GLU A 596 1.43 29.67 29.86
CA GLU A 596 0.21 30.27 29.31
C GLU A 596 -0.58 29.27 28.45
N THR A 597 0.11 28.55 27.56
CA THR A 597 -0.52 27.48 26.76
C THR A 597 -1.03 26.34 27.64
N THR A 598 -0.32 26.00 28.73
CA THR A 598 -0.78 24.97 29.69
C THR A 598 -2.06 25.41 30.40
N GLU A 599 -2.16 26.65 30.83
CA GLU A 599 -3.38 27.21 31.41
C GLU A 599 -4.55 27.20 30.41
N TRP A 600 -4.28 27.51 29.15
CA TRP A 600 -5.27 27.40 28.08
C TRP A 600 -5.74 25.95 27.89
N LEU A 601 -4.82 24.98 27.82
CA LEU A 601 -5.13 23.55 27.69
C LEU A 601 -6.03 23.05 28.82
N ILE A 602 -5.72 23.43 30.07
CA ILE A 602 -6.46 23.01 31.26
C ILE A 602 -7.86 23.64 31.30
N LYS A 603 -7.99 24.92 30.93
CA LYS A 603 -9.26 25.67 31.03
C LYS A 603 -10.20 25.45 29.86
N THR A 604 -9.66 25.12 28.69
CA THR A 604 -10.43 25.04 27.44
C THR A 604 -10.73 23.58 27.15
N ASP A 605 -11.96 23.15 27.42
CA ASP A 605 -12.37 21.75 27.19
C ASP A 605 -12.00 21.24 25.79
N MET A 606 -12.32 22.04 24.76
CA MET A 606 -12.14 21.72 23.33
C MET A 606 -10.69 21.81 22.82
N SER A 607 -9.72 22.07 23.68
CA SER A 607 -8.29 22.17 23.35
C SER A 607 -7.61 20.83 23.10
N VAL A 608 -8.31 19.73 23.35
CA VAL A 608 -7.82 18.37 23.16
C VAL A 608 -8.78 17.47 22.38
N LYS A 609 -8.22 16.46 21.71
CA LYS A 609 -8.97 15.36 21.12
C LYS A 609 -8.21 14.05 21.20
N THR A 610 -8.94 12.95 21.25
CA THR A 610 -8.38 11.59 21.06
C THR A 610 -8.46 11.21 19.60
N VAL A 611 -7.44 10.51 19.13
CA VAL A 611 -7.44 9.96 17.79
C VAL A 611 -6.91 8.54 17.77
N SER A 612 -7.32 7.75 16.79
CA SER A 612 -6.53 6.60 16.39
C SER A 612 -5.80 6.94 15.09
N ILE A 613 -4.47 6.92 15.14
CA ILE A 613 -3.65 7.06 13.95
C ILE A 613 -3.38 5.67 13.42
N TYR A 614 -3.81 5.49 12.19
CA TYR A 614 -3.67 4.24 11.49
C TYR A 614 -2.77 4.32 10.26
N ASP A 615 -2.31 5.55 9.98
CA ASP A 615 -1.24 5.85 9.04
C ASP A 615 0.05 5.20 9.50
N LYS A 616 0.59 4.27 8.69
CA LYS A 616 1.87 3.61 8.98
C LYS A 616 3.02 4.61 9.19
N LYS A 617 3.05 5.72 8.45
CA LYS A 617 4.09 6.76 8.58
C LYS A 617 3.98 7.56 9.86
N ARG A 618 2.77 7.63 10.43
CA ARG A 618 2.47 8.35 11.68
C ARG A 618 2.16 7.41 12.84
N SER A 619 2.37 6.10 12.67
CA SER A 619 2.04 5.08 13.67
C SER A 619 2.84 5.21 14.97
N ASN A 620 4.01 5.87 14.91
CA ASN A 620 4.86 6.17 16.07
C ASN A 620 4.60 7.56 16.68
N VAL A 621 3.62 8.32 16.18
CA VAL A 621 3.30 9.66 16.68
C VAL A 621 2.65 9.55 18.06
N GLY A 622 3.34 10.09 19.07
CA GLY A 622 2.89 10.06 20.46
C GLY A 622 1.81 11.09 20.77
N ALA A 623 1.85 12.25 20.14
CA ALA A 623 0.82 13.31 20.13
C ALA A 623 1.13 14.22 18.94
N TYR A 624 0.22 15.14 18.59
CA TYR A 624 0.56 16.21 17.66
C TYR A 624 -0.31 17.46 17.88
N TYR A 625 0.28 18.64 17.81
CA TYR A 625 -0.44 19.91 17.76
C TYR A 625 -0.94 20.20 16.33
N ASN A 626 -2.21 20.59 16.20
CA ASN A 626 -2.78 21.08 14.94
C ASN A 626 -2.99 22.60 15.02
N PRO A 627 -2.17 23.40 14.31
CA PRO A 627 -2.24 24.87 14.38
C PRO A 627 -3.50 25.45 13.72
N GLN A 628 -4.06 24.80 12.72
CA GLN A 628 -5.26 25.28 12.03
C GLN A 628 -6.51 25.20 12.93
N LYS A 629 -6.56 24.18 13.78
CA LYS A 629 -7.69 23.92 14.68
C LYS A 629 -7.41 24.33 16.13
N ASN A 630 -6.20 24.81 16.41
CA ASN A 630 -5.68 25.13 17.74
C ASN A 630 -6.02 24.04 18.77
N ILE A 631 -5.53 22.82 18.53
CA ILE A 631 -5.89 21.62 19.32
C ILE A 631 -4.73 20.63 19.38
N ILE A 632 -4.52 20.00 20.54
CA ILE A 632 -3.59 18.86 20.69
C ILE A 632 -4.36 17.55 20.49
N ALA A 633 -3.85 16.70 19.61
CA ALA A 633 -4.38 15.38 19.36
C ALA A 633 -3.57 14.31 20.09
N PHE A 634 -4.26 13.39 20.76
CA PHE A 634 -3.70 12.26 21.50
C PHE A 634 -4.02 10.93 20.81
N PRO A 635 -3.07 10.36 20.05
CA PRO A 635 -3.16 9.04 19.46
C PRO A 635 -3.22 7.93 20.51
N ASP A 636 -3.71 6.75 20.12
CA ASP A 636 -3.69 5.54 20.98
C ASP A 636 -2.32 5.27 21.63
N LEU A 637 -1.23 5.52 20.91
CA LEU A 637 0.15 5.34 21.39
C LEU A 637 0.50 6.22 22.60
N PHE A 638 -0.13 7.38 22.74
CA PHE A 638 0.07 8.24 23.92
C PHE A 638 -0.26 7.48 25.21
N PHE A 639 -1.36 6.73 25.20
CA PHE A 639 -1.90 6.06 26.37
C PHE A 639 -1.14 4.77 26.74
N THR A 640 -0.27 4.29 25.87
CA THR A 640 0.59 3.13 26.15
C THR A 640 1.95 3.52 26.74
N LYS A 641 2.28 4.81 26.76
CA LYS A 641 3.53 5.34 27.33
C LYS A 641 3.42 5.43 28.86
N ASP A 642 4.56 5.30 29.54
CA ASP A 642 4.68 5.63 30.96
C ASP A 642 4.50 7.15 31.19
N ALA A 643 4.34 7.56 32.45
CA ALA A 643 4.07 8.95 32.80
C ALA A 643 5.21 9.92 32.41
N GLU A 644 6.47 9.50 32.51
CA GLU A 644 7.63 10.32 32.15
C GLU A 644 7.67 10.53 30.63
N SER A 645 7.40 9.48 29.86
CA SER A 645 7.26 9.54 28.40
C SER A 645 6.05 10.35 27.93
N GLN A 646 4.92 10.29 28.64
CA GLN A 646 3.72 11.11 28.36
C GLN A 646 4.00 12.59 28.61
N LEU A 647 4.65 12.92 29.73
CA LEU A 647 5.06 14.27 30.08
C LEU A 647 6.00 14.86 29.02
N HIS A 648 7.01 14.10 28.59
CA HIS A 648 7.92 14.51 27.52
C HIS A 648 7.19 14.83 26.22
N THR A 649 6.32 13.90 25.78
CA THR A 649 5.53 14.09 24.55
C THR A 649 4.61 15.30 24.64
N LEU A 650 3.95 15.54 25.76
CA LEU A 650 3.06 16.69 25.91
C LEU A 650 3.83 18.02 25.97
N LEU A 651 4.97 18.06 26.65
CA LEU A 651 5.85 19.23 26.65
C LEU A 651 6.33 19.56 25.23
N HIS A 652 6.74 18.55 24.45
CA HIS A 652 7.14 18.71 23.05
C HIS A 652 6.03 19.37 22.22
N GLU A 653 4.80 18.84 22.25
CA GLU A 653 3.67 19.43 21.51
C GLU A 653 3.31 20.84 21.99
N THR A 654 3.51 21.10 23.29
CA THR A 654 3.28 22.43 23.87
C THR A 654 4.28 23.45 23.34
N VAL A 655 5.50 23.06 22.96
CA VAL A 655 6.45 23.97 22.29
C VAL A 655 5.89 24.42 20.94
N HIS A 656 5.37 23.51 20.13
CA HIS A 656 4.73 23.85 18.85
C HIS A 656 3.52 24.79 19.02
N ALA A 657 2.77 24.62 20.11
CA ALA A 657 1.58 25.42 20.41
C ALA A 657 1.90 26.78 21.03
N SER A 658 3.04 26.95 21.70
CA SER A 658 3.40 28.16 22.46
C SER A 658 4.38 29.07 21.73
N LEU A 659 5.35 28.51 21.02
CA LEU A 659 6.43 29.27 20.40
C LEU A 659 6.15 29.53 18.92
N LYS A 660 6.76 30.60 18.39
CA LYS A 660 6.69 30.95 16.96
C LYS A 660 8.05 31.29 16.40
N VAL A 661 8.30 30.89 15.16
CA VAL A 661 9.46 31.31 14.36
C VAL A 661 8.92 31.99 13.11
N ASN A 662 9.24 33.27 12.93
CA ASN A 662 8.76 34.09 11.80
C ASN A 662 7.22 34.13 11.67
N GLY A 663 6.50 34.10 12.80
CA GLY A 663 5.04 34.12 12.83
C GLY A 663 4.36 32.75 12.60
N GLU A 664 5.12 31.73 12.24
CA GLU A 664 4.66 30.35 12.03
C GLU A 664 4.95 29.48 13.26
N VAL A 665 4.29 28.31 13.35
CA VAL A 665 4.61 27.31 14.37
C VAL A 665 6.06 26.86 14.24
N VAL A 666 6.68 26.58 15.38
CA VAL A 666 8.03 26.01 15.40
C VAL A 666 7.99 24.63 14.74
N PRO A 667 8.83 24.32 13.74
CA PRO A 667 8.93 22.97 13.21
C PRO A 667 9.84 22.10 14.08
N ASP A 668 9.73 20.78 13.94
CA ASP A 668 10.79 19.89 14.38
C ASP A 668 12.02 20.07 13.49
N TYR A 669 13.19 20.30 14.09
CA TYR A 669 14.45 20.39 13.36
C TYR A 669 15.15 19.02 13.29
N TYR A 670 15.06 18.24 14.35
CA TYR A 670 15.53 16.85 14.43
C TYR A 670 14.82 16.13 15.59
N TYR A 671 14.75 14.81 15.51
CA TYR A 671 14.31 13.94 16.59
C TYR A 671 15.51 13.31 17.31
N LEU A 672 15.37 13.10 18.61
CA LEU A 672 16.33 12.31 19.38
C LEU A 672 16.10 10.82 19.20
N ARG A 673 17.18 10.07 19.03
CA ARG A 673 17.15 8.61 18.90
C ARG A 673 16.92 8.00 20.28
N SER A 674 16.16 6.92 20.30
CA SER A 674 16.15 6.02 21.47
C SER A 674 17.35 5.09 21.28
N SER A 675 18.28 5.06 22.24
CA SER A 675 19.69 4.67 22.03
C SER A 675 19.93 3.37 21.25
N PRO A 676 21.02 3.26 20.46
CA PRO A 676 21.52 2.03 19.85
C PRO A 676 22.53 1.25 20.73
N ILE A 677 22.65 1.56 22.03
CA ILE A 677 23.53 0.81 22.94
C ILE A 677 22.66 0.00 23.91
N PRO A 678 22.64 -1.35 23.82
CA PRO A 678 22.00 -2.16 24.85
C PRO A 678 22.66 -1.83 26.19
N ALA A 679 21.86 -1.49 27.20
CA ALA A 679 22.37 -1.40 28.56
C ALA A 679 23.06 -2.74 28.91
N PRO A 680 24.18 -2.72 29.66
CA PRO A 680 24.79 -3.94 30.18
C PRO A 680 23.72 -4.82 30.84
N GLU A 681 23.80 -6.14 30.65
CA GLU A 681 22.81 -7.07 31.20
C GLU A 681 22.52 -6.77 32.67
N GLY A 682 21.26 -6.44 32.99
CA GLY A 682 20.79 -6.19 34.35
C GLY A 682 20.57 -4.72 34.74
N VAL A 683 20.84 -3.73 33.87
CA VAL A 683 20.54 -2.32 34.15
C VAL A 683 19.39 -1.82 33.26
N TYR A 684 18.23 -1.55 33.85
CA TYR A 684 17.12 -0.91 33.13
C TYR A 684 17.38 0.60 33.03
N GLN A 685 17.68 1.10 31.84
CA GLN A 685 17.84 2.53 31.57
C GLN A 685 16.56 3.07 30.91
N HIS A 686 15.98 4.14 31.47
CA HIS A 686 14.73 4.70 30.98
C HIS A 686 14.95 5.41 29.62
N PRO A 687 14.07 5.25 28.60
CA PRO A 687 14.28 5.83 27.28
C PRO A 687 14.45 7.36 27.26
N ILE A 688 13.85 8.07 28.22
CA ILE A 688 13.97 9.52 28.34
C ILE A 688 15.36 9.92 28.86
N LEU A 689 15.97 9.11 29.73
CA LEU A 689 17.35 9.32 30.18
C LEU A 689 18.33 9.16 29.00
N ASP A 690 18.07 8.23 28.08
CA ASP A 690 18.87 8.08 26.85
C ASP A 690 18.76 9.28 25.93
N LYS A 691 17.53 9.74 25.65
CA LYS A 691 17.28 10.95 24.86
C LYS A 691 17.96 12.17 25.46
N ARG A 692 17.87 12.31 26.79
CA ARG A 692 18.55 13.38 27.53
C ARG A 692 20.06 13.33 27.34
N ASN A 693 20.68 12.15 27.48
CA ASN A 693 22.13 12.01 27.31
C ASN A 693 22.57 12.28 25.86
N GLU A 694 21.78 11.84 24.88
CA GLU A 694 22.03 12.18 23.48
C GLU A 694 21.89 13.68 23.23
N GLN A 695 20.85 14.32 23.79
CA GLN A 695 20.64 15.76 23.70
C GLN A 695 21.84 16.54 24.25
N LEU A 696 22.36 16.17 25.43
CA LEU A 696 23.54 16.83 25.99
C LEU A 696 24.76 16.69 25.08
N ARG A 697 24.98 15.50 24.48
CA ARG A 697 26.05 15.29 23.52
C ARG A 697 25.90 16.17 22.28
N ILE A 698 24.69 16.30 21.74
CA ILE A 698 24.37 17.19 20.61
C ILE A 698 24.61 18.65 20.97
N SER A 699 24.18 19.07 22.16
CA SER A 699 24.33 20.45 22.63
C SER A 699 25.78 20.91 22.65
N HIS A 700 26.70 20.04 23.09
CA HIS A 700 28.14 20.31 23.10
C HIS A 700 28.82 20.19 21.71
N GLY A 701 28.08 19.85 20.66
CA GLY A 701 28.64 19.64 19.33
C GLY A 701 29.48 18.36 19.20
N ASN A 702 29.38 17.44 20.19
CA ASN A 702 30.10 16.17 20.22
C ASN A 702 29.43 15.12 19.31
N THR A 703 29.16 15.50 18.07
CA THR A 703 28.49 14.74 17.03
C THR A 703 29.36 14.74 15.78
N SER A 704 29.59 13.56 15.19
CA SER A 704 30.25 13.48 13.88
C SER A 704 29.31 13.98 12.77
N LEU A 705 29.85 14.37 11.62
CA LEU A 705 29.03 14.73 10.46
C LEU A 705 28.08 13.60 10.04
N PHE A 706 28.48 12.34 10.26
CA PHE A 706 27.66 11.13 10.05
C PHE A 706 26.38 11.10 10.87
N TYR A 707 26.32 11.82 12.00
CA TYR A 707 25.08 12.03 12.74
C TYR A 707 24.04 12.70 11.82
N PHE A 708 24.42 13.75 11.10
CA PHE A 708 23.49 14.56 10.30
C PHE A 708 23.13 13.95 8.94
N ILE A 709 23.98 13.09 8.37
CA ILE A 709 23.76 12.46 7.06
C ILE A 709 23.26 11.00 7.15
N GLY A 710 22.89 10.53 8.35
CA GLY A 710 22.34 9.20 8.57
C GLY A 710 20.97 9.00 7.92
N GLN A 711 20.68 7.78 7.44
CA GLN A 711 19.39 7.41 6.85
C GLN A 711 18.40 6.78 7.86
N ASP A 712 18.69 6.87 9.16
CA ASP A 712 17.86 6.39 10.27
C ASP A 712 16.67 7.33 10.59
N GLY A 713 16.44 8.36 9.78
CA GLY A 713 15.20 9.16 9.79
C GLY A 713 15.06 10.14 10.94
N HIS A 714 16.08 10.31 11.77
CA HIS A 714 16.06 11.25 12.91
C HIS A 714 16.28 12.72 12.48
N MET A 715 16.84 12.96 11.29
CA MET A 715 17.04 14.30 10.75
C MET A 715 15.88 14.72 9.85
N LEU A 716 15.30 15.90 10.10
CA LEU A 716 14.34 16.54 9.21
C LEU A 716 15.05 17.53 8.30
N GLU A 717 15.70 17.00 7.27
CA GLU A 717 16.67 17.68 6.40
C GLU A 717 16.25 19.11 6.03
N ASN A 718 15.04 19.29 5.49
CA ASN A 718 14.56 20.61 5.06
C ASN A 718 14.43 21.61 6.21
N ASN A 719 13.89 21.19 7.36
CA ASN A 719 13.71 22.06 8.52
C ASN A 719 15.04 22.39 9.17
N PHE A 720 15.93 21.40 9.29
CA PHE A 720 17.26 21.56 9.84
C PHE A 720 18.11 22.54 9.01
N VAL A 721 18.16 22.33 7.69
CA VAL A 721 18.88 23.21 6.74
C VAL A 721 18.35 24.65 6.82
N LYS A 722 17.02 24.82 6.82
CA LYS A 722 16.38 26.14 6.97
C LYS A 722 16.67 26.78 8.33
N GLY A 723 16.60 26.00 9.41
CA GLY A 723 16.86 26.44 10.79
C GLY A 723 18.30 26.91 10.99
N MET A 724 19.24 26.24 10.32
CA MET A 724 20.66 26.60 10.28
C MET A 724 20.98 27.71 9.27
N GLN A 725 20.02 28.15 8.45
CA GLN A 725 20.25 29.10 7.36
C GLN A 725 21.42 28.66 6.46
N ALA A 726 21.32 27.43 5.97
CA ALA A 726 22.27 26.82 5.06
C ALA A 726 21.56 26.43 3.76
N ASP A 727 22.35 26.08 2.75
CA ASP A 727 21.97 25.65 1.40
C ASP A 727 21.93 24.12 1.24
N THR A 728 22.74 23.39 2.02
CA THR A 728 22.79 21.92 2.00
C THR A 728 22.80 21.31 3.40
N LEU A 729 22.40 20.04 3.52
CA LEU A 729 22.47 19.29 4.78
C LEU A 729 23.89 19.20 5.34
N VAL A 730 24.88 19.04 4.46
CA VAL A 730 26.29 19.00 4.84
C VAL A 730 26.74 20.34 5.41
N HIS A 731 26.43 21.46 4.73
CA HIS A 731 26.75 22.79 5.24
C HIS A 731 25.99 23.12 6.54
N ALA A 732 24.75 22.68 6.67
CA ALA A 732 23.98 22.81 7.91
C ALA A 732 24.63 22.04 9.07
N GLY A 733 25.07 20.80 8.83
CA GLY A 733 25.77 19.96 9.82
C GLY A 733 27.12 20.54 10.24
N ILE A 734 27.94 20.99 9.29
CA ILE A 734 29.21 21.68 9.57
C ILE A 734 28.96 22.93 10.40
N LYS A 735 28.02 23.79 9.98
CA LYS A 735 27.65 25.01 10.70
C LYS A 735 27.13 24.70 12.11
N PHE A 736 26.39 23.61 12.29
CA PHE A 736 25.91 23.19 13.61
C PHE A 736 27.05 22.74 14.52
N ILE A 737 28.05 22.03 13.99
CA ILE A 737 29.21 21.57 14.76
C ILE A 737 30.14 22.75 15.12
N GLU A 738 30.46 23.59 14.14
CA GLU A 738 31.52 24.60 14.25
C GLU A 738 31.03 25.95 14.80
N ASN A 739 29.77 26.33 14.58
CA ASN A 739 29.22 27.60 15.03
C ASN A 739 28.34 27.42 16.27
N ALA A 740 28.94 27.60 17.46
CA ALA A 740 28.26 27.45 18.75
C ALA A 740 27.06 28.40 18.91
N GLU A 741 27.11 29.61 18.36
CA GLU A 741 25.99 30.55 18.44
C GLU A 741 24.80 30.10 17.59
N ALA A 742 25.04 29.71 16.33
CA ALA A 742 24.00 29.16 15.46
C ALA A 742 23.39 27.87 16.04
N ARG A 743 24.23 27.01 16.61
CA ARG A 743 23.80 25.80 17.33
C ARG A 743 22.88 26.14 18.50
N ARG A 744 23.30 27.05 19.40
CA ARG A 744 22.49 27.52 20.54
C ARG A 744 21.14 28.09 20.09
N ALA A 745 21.15 28.91 19.04
CA ALA A 745 19.93 29.48 18.49
C ALA A 745 18.96 28.42 17.94
N LEU A 746 19.46 27.31 17.39
CA LEU A 746 18.61 26.18 16.98
C LEU A 746 18.08 25.41 18.20
N LEU A 747 18.95 25.08 19.16
CA LEU A 747 18.61 24.35 20.39
C LEU A 747 17.53 25.05 21.21
N MET A 748 17.58 26.39 21.28
CA MET A 748 16.59 27.21 21.98
C MET A 748 15.19 27.18 21.35
N ARG A 749 15.06 26.63 20.14
CA ARG A 749 13.79 26.50 19.43
C ARG A 749 13.38 25.05 19.22
N ASN A 750 14.31 24.09 19.27
CA ASN A 750 13.97 22.70 19.00
C ASN A 750 13.06 22.10 20.09
N PRO A 751 11.87 21.57 19.74
CA PRO A 751 10.88 21.06 20.71
C PRO A 751 11.40 20.01 21.69
N ASP A 752 12.12 18.98 21.20
CA ASP A 752 12.71 17.95 22.07
C ASP A 752 13.75 18.54 23.05
N THR A 753 14.52 19.53 22.61
CA THR A 753 15.51 20.21 23.46
C THR A 753 14.82 20.98 24.59
N GLN A 754 13.75 21.72 24.28
CA GLN A 754 12.99 22.47 25.28
C GLN A 754 12.26 21.55 26.26
N ALA A 755 11.62 20.48 25.77
CA ALA A 755 10.91 19.51 26.60
C ALA A 755 11.84 18.83 27.61
N LEU A 756 12.99 18.34 27.15
CA LEU A 756 13.98 17.70 28.02
C LEU A 756 14.63 18.68 29.00
N LEU A 757 14.91 19.92 28.59
CA LEU A 757 15.43 20.95 29.48
C LEU A 757 14.46 21.21 30.65
N ILE A 758 13.16 21.37 30.36
CA ILE A 758 12.13 21.58 31.37
C ILE A 758 12.04 20.38 32.31
N MET A 759 12.04 19.16 31.77
CA MET A 759 11.98 17.96 32.59
C MET A 759 13.21 17.81 33.50
N ASP A 760 14.42 18.10 33.00
CA ASP A 760 15.64 17.99 33.79
C ASP A 760 15.71 19.07 34.88
N LEU A 761 15.37 20.32 34.53
CA LEU A 761 15.23 21.42 35.51
C LEU A 761 14.21 21.10 36.60
N ALA A 762 13.10 20.47 36.24
CA ALA A 762 12.04 20.07 37.17
C ALA A 762 12.37 18.80 37.97
N GLY A 763 13.48 18.11 37.68
CA GLY A 763 13.84 16.83 38.30
C GLY A 763 12.87 15.70 37.96
N LYS A 764 12.31 15.71 36.74
CA LYS A 764 11.31 14.74 36.25
C LYS A 764 11.90 13.62 35.38
N ILE A 765 13.20 13.62 35.12
CA ILE A 765 13.89 12.54 34.40
C ILE A 765 14.50 11.57 35.40
N THR A 766 14.04 10.32 35.39
CA THR A 766 14.51 9.31 36.34
C THR A 766 15.97 8.94 36.05
N GLY A 767 16.79 8.86 37.09
CA GLY A 767 18.18 8.44 36.99
C GLY A 767 19.18 9.53 36.59
N THR A 768 18.82 10.82 36.65
CA THR A 768 19.76 11.92 36.34
C THR A 768 20.73 12.26 37.46
N THR A 769 20.54 11.73 38.67
CA THR A 769 21.39 12.02 39.83
C THR A 769 22.07 10.75 40.34
N ARG A 770 23.39 10.79 40.53
CA ARG A 770 24.18 9.71 41.14
C ARG A 770 24.00 9.68 42.66
N ASN A 771 24.36 8.57 43.31
CA ASN A 771 24.29 8.41 44.77
C ASN A 771 25.05 9.49 45.57
N ASN A 772 26.06 10.12 44.97
CA ASN A 772 26.85 11.21 45.56
C ASN A 772 26.28 12.61 45.27
N GLY A 773 25.10 12.71 44.66
CA GLY A 773 24.44 13.98 44.34
C GLY A 773 24.88 14.64 43.03
N THR A 774 25.87 14.11 42.30
CA THR A 774 26.28 14.66 41.01
C THR A 774 25.33 14.26 39.88
N MET A 775 25.18 15.12 38.89
CA MET A 775 24.27 14.90 37.75
C MET A 775 24.95 14.07 36.66
N ILE A 776 24.30 12.99 36.22
CA ILE A 776 24.78 12.14 35.12
C ILE A 776 24.90 12.99 33.85
N GLY A 777 26.00 12.82 33.09
CA GLY A 777 26.22 13.50 31.81
C GLY A 777 26.44 15.03 31.86
N ILE A 778 26.28 15.67 33.03
CA ILE A 778 26.60 17.09 33.25
C ILE A 778 27.87 17.19 34.10
N ASP A 779 27.92 16.48 35.22
CA ASP A 779 29.10 16.46 36.07
C ASP A 779 30.03 15.30 35.68
N PRO A 780 31.36 15.52 35.67
CA PRO A 780 32.34 14.48 35.38
C PRO A 780 32.16 13.28 36.31
N GLU A 781 32.41 12.07 35.80
CA GLU A 781 32.41 10.88 36.66
C GLU A 781 33.51 11.00 37.71
N PRO A 782 33.24 10.63 38.98
CA PRO A 782 34.30 10.55 39.97
C PRO A 782 35.35 9.56 39.46
N ALA A 783 36.64 9.94 39.57
CA ALA A 783 37.73 9.03 39.26
C ALA A 783 37.51 7.73 40.03
N LYS A 784 37.52 6.58 39.34
CA LYS A 784 37.44 5.27 39.99
C LYS A 784 38.65 5.16 40.93
N THR A 785 38.40 5.27 42.23
CA THR A 785 39.38 5.05 43.30
C THR A 785 39.74 3.58 43.42
#